data_AF-A0A929NUU1-F1
#
_entry.id   AF-A0A929NUU1-F1
#
_cell.length_a   1.000
_cell.length_b   1.000
_cell.length_c   1.000
_cell.angle_alpha   90.00
_cell.angle_beta   90.00
_cell.angle_gamma   90.00
#
_symmetry.space_group_name_H-M   'P 1'
#
loop_
_entity.id
_entity.type
_entity.pdbx_description
1 polymer ?
#
loop_
_entity_poly.entity_id
_entity_poly.type
_entity_poly.pdbx_seq_one_letter_code
_entity_poly.pdbx_strand_id
1 'polypeptide(L)'
;MTAESANPDTLGRRLFSFGVITDTHLNQGEDDCNSPYQVNRLANRRMRHVIRDLNARDLAFVVNVGDLVHPVPAIPDLYAAAAARFHEQADKLKHPLYLTPGNHDVGDKPNDWAPAARVHEDYLALWDEHFGAQYQSFDHDGCHFIIVNAQIINSGFAAEAEQRAWLEADLAANRDKRIFLHSHYPPYFSKPDEEENYDNIGEPGRTWMLDLLEEYGVEALFIGHVHNFWFYRHGETDCYLLPSTAFVRLDYSEMYRSPPGPDAEFGRNDKPKLGYFVVHVHEGGHVCDVIRTYGAEAAEGSTDAAGPARVAPVHPRLNRRGDFGFDMRQNWMEIVEIPPTGGLDEFDRKEVRNDYPLMALWEMGVRKVRVPLRDLLVPYNVERMRMLKAHGHEFTLFSFGDPTPRHRDLITKHQDLFAAWEIGLNWETLERDIGGVGEIARAVETPVYLSRLRSIDEQRSEAGKYYHAINHGFLADDQGQMADVLARPELSGALGGFVFRLTLEMSPWATAAIASEIGTELGVAASVHLRMFGANPALETADDHLSVTRIAEAMAAAAAFDNVSVYADTFIDIDRGYFPRTGVLDRMFNPRPGFHVVRHMNAALNMVEGELGAGAAGDCPGGRYVELQAATGPVVLALPDRDATEMSVPFAAAHGQRIDLGSGEITSVTAENDGAVTVTVPANNGATIPFLIIPA
;
A
#
# COMPACT_ATOMS: atom_id res chain seq x y z
N MET A 1 -27.25 30.03 1.68
CA MET A 1 -26.93 28.84 0.87
C MET A 1 -25.57 28.39 1.35
N THR A 2 -25.60 27.48 2.31
CA THR A 2 -24.44 26.84 2.90
C THR A 2 -23.84 25.92 1.85
N ALA A 3 -22.55 26.08 1.56
CA ALA A 3 -21.79 25.11 0.79
C ALA A 3 -21.81 23.81 1.59
N GLU A 4 -22.53 22.81 1.08
CA GLU A 4 -22.34 21.43 1.50
C GLU A 4 -20.86 21.09 1.32
N SER A 5 -20.23 20.59 2.39
CA SER A 5 -18.89 20.01 2.33
C SER A 5 -18.89 18.94 1.25
N ALA A 6 -18.10 19.15 0.19
CA ALA A 6 -17.96 18.19 -0.90
C ALA A 6 -17.54 16.83 -0.33
N ASN A 7 -18.41 15.83 -0.50
CA ASN A 7 -18.08 14.44 -0.27
C ASN A 7 -16.92 14.07 -1.21
N PRO A 8 -15.75 13.61 -0.72
CA PRO A 8 -14.58 13.36 -1.56
C PRO A 8 -14.68 12.11 -2.44
N ASP A 9 -15.80 11.39 -2.43
CA ASP A 9 -15.94 10.14 -3.18
C ASP A 9 -16.30 10.39 -4.66
N THR A 10 -15.28 10.84 -5.43
CA THR A 10 -15.40 11.23 -6.84
C THR A 10 -15.32 10.05 -7.81
N LEU A 11 -15.03 8.82 -7.34
CA LEU A 11 -14.86 7.67 -8.22
C LEU A 11 -16.19 7.15 -8.77
N GLY A 12 -17.28 7.23 -8.01
CA GLY A 12 -18.57 6.67 -8.43
C GLY A 12 -18.57 5.14 -8.48
N ARG A 13 -19.54 4.54 -9.19
CA ARG A 13 -19.65 3.07 -9.23
C ARG A 13 -18.52 2.45 -10.01
N ARG A 14 -18.14 1.22 -9.61
CA ARG A 14 -17.28 0.36 -10.41
C ARG A 14 -18.00 -0.06 -11.69
N LEU A 15 -17.34 0.13 -12.83
CA LEU A 15 -17.80 -0.24 -14.16
C LEU A 15 -17.40 -1.69 -14.48
N PHE A 16 -16.10 -1.98 -14.45
CA PHE A 16 -15.53 -3.31 -14.68
C PHE A 16 -14.16 -3.42 -14.01
N SER A 17 -13.56 -4.61 -14.08
CA SER A 17 -12.17 -4.84 -13.64
C SER A 17 -11.39 -5.58 -14.71
N PHE A 18 -10.07 -5.36 -14.79
CA PHE A 18 -9.18 -6.12 -15.67
C PHE A 18 -7.89 -6.49 -14.95
N GLY A 19 -7.24 -7.58 -15.38
CA GLY A 19 -5.96 -8.02 -14.83
C GLY A 19 -4.80 -7.45 -15.61
N VAL A 20 -3.70 -7.11 -14.92
CA VAL A 20 -2.44 -6.72 -15.55
C VAL A 20 -1.32 -7.54 -14.94
N ILE A 21 -0.70 -8.39 -15.76
CA ILE A 21 0.46 -9.22 -15.40
C ILE A 21 1.68 -8.78 -16.21
N THR A 22 2.87 -9.16 -15.80
CA THR A 22 4.12 -8.86 -16.52
C THR A 22 5.21 -9.85 -16.14
N ASP A 23 6.27 -9.88 -16.94
CA ASP A 23 7.54 -10.53 -16.64
C ASP A 23 7.31 -11.98 -16.20
N THR A 24 6.61 -12.73 -17.05
CA THR A 24 6.27 -14.14 -16.79
C THR A 24 7.46 -15.06 -17.07
N HIS A 25 8.36 -14.69 -17.99
CA HIS A 25 9.64 -15.37 -18.27
C HIS A 25 9.50 -16.89 -18.44
N LEU A 26 8.48 -17.37 -19.17
CA LEU A 26 8.23 -18.81 -19.35
C LEU A 26 9.38 -19.50 -20.06
N ASN A 27 9.79 -20.65 -19.56
CA ASN A 27 10.86 -21.44 -20.16
C ASN A 27 10.34 -22.50 -21.12
N GLN A 28 11.27 -23.02 -21.94
CA GLN A 28 11.03 -24.06 -22.94
C GLN A 28 10.55 -25.41 -22.36
N GLY A 29 10.77 -25.66 -21.07
CA GLY A 29 10.34 -26.86 -20.36
C GLY A 29 9.97 -26.54 -18.90
N GLU A 30 9.34 -27.50 -18.21
CA GLU A 30 8.86 -27.30 -16.84
C GLU A 30 10.00 -27.00 -15.85
N ASP A 31 11.15 -27.66 -16.00
CA ASP A 31 12.35 -27.46 -15.19
C ASP A 31 13.58 -27.06 -16.02
N ASP A 32 13.47 -27.06 -17.35
CA ASP A 32 14.54 -26.65 -18.27
C ASP A 32 14.60 -25.13 -18.36
N CYS A 33 15.77 -24.55 -18.14
CA CYS A 33 15.96 -23.11 -18.11
C CYS A 33 17.34 -22.74 -18.67
N ASN A 34 17.40 -21.73 -19.54
CA ASN A 34 18.65 -21.20 -20.10
C ASN A 34 19.28 -20.08 -19.25
N SER A 35 18.61 -19.69 -18.16
CA SER A 35 19.15 -18.76 -17.15
C SER A 35 20.05 -19.50 -16.15
N PRO A 36 21.15 -18.89 -15.67
CA PRO A 36 21.96 -19.46 -14.60
C PRO A 36 21.27 -19.44 -13.23
N TYR A 37 20.19 -18.67 -13.06
CA TYR A 37 19.49 -18.49 -11.77
C TYR A 37 18.44 -19.56 -11.53
N GLN A 38 18.40 -20.12 -10.31
CA GLN A 38 17.51 -21.24 -9.97
C GLN A 38 16.04 -20.81 -9.93
N VAL A 39 15.75 -19.59 -9.47
CA VAL A 39 14.39 -19.05 -9.42
C VAL A 39 13.72 -19.02 -10.79
N ASN A 40 14.48 -18.85 -11.87
CA ASN A 40 13.93 -18.83 -13.23
C ASN A 40 13.28 -20.17 -13.61
N ARG A 41 13.70 -21.30 -13.01
CA ARG A 41 13.05 -22.62 -13.22
C ARG A 41 11.62 -22.68 -12.68
N LEU A 42 11.22 -21.73 -11.84
CA LEU A 42 9.88 -21.72 -11.22
C LEU A 42 8.83 -21.02 -12.10
N ALA A 43 9.25 -20.31 -13.16
CA ALA A 43 8.39 -19.43 -13.96
C ALA A 43 7.14 -20.13 -14.50
N ASN A 44 7.28 -21.33 -15.08
CA ASN A 44 6.16 -22.07 -15.65
C ASN A 44 5.11 -22.45 -14.59
N ARG A 45 5.55 -22.83 -13.38
CA ARG A 45 4.64 -23.17 -12.27
C ARG A 45 3.97 -21.94 -11.67
N ARG A 46 4.69 -20.81 -11.62
CA ARG A 46 4.17 -19.52 -11.14
C ARG A 46 3.11 -18.97 -12.09
N MET A 47 3.37 -18.98 -13.40
CA MET A 47 2.38 -18.56 -14.38
C MET A 47 1.11 -19.41 -14.30
N ARG A 48 1.25 -20.74 -14.16
CA ARG A 48 0.10 -21.64 -14.00
C ARG A 48 -0.74 -21.29 -12.77
N HIS A 49 -0.10 -20.90 -11.67
CA HIS A 49 -0.81 -20.41 -10.49
C HIS A 49 -1.52 -19.08 -10.77
N VAL A 50 -0.84 -18.12 -11.40
CA VAL A 50 -1.41 -16.81 -11.77
C VAL A 50 -2.64 -16.96 -12.66
N ILE A 51 -2.60 -17.84 -13.68
CA ILE A 51 -3.77 -18.10 -14.55
C ILE A 51 -4.97 -18.63 -13.75
N ARG A 52 -4.73 -19.52 -12.76
CA ARG A 52 -5.82 -20.02 -11.89
C ARG A 52 -6.40 -18.91 -11.03
N ASP A 53 -5.54 -18.07 -10.45
CA ASP A 53 -5.99 -16.95 -9.62
C ASP A 53 -6.76 -15.89 -10.45
N LEU A 54 -6.32 -15.61 -11.68
CA LEU A 54 -7.05 -14.76 -12.63
C LEU A 54 -8.41 -15.38 -13.00
N ASN A 55 -8.46 -16.69 -13.25
CA ASN A 55 -9.68 -17.43 -13.61
C ASN A 55 -10.73 -17.51 -12.49
N ALA A 56 -10.33 -17.25 -11.24
CA ALA A 56 -11.22 -17.19 -10.09
C ALA A 56 -11.87 -15.81 -9.89
N ARG A 57 -11.47 -14.82 -10.71
CA ARG A 57 -11.90 -13.42 -10.60
C ARG A 57 -12.84 -13.04 -11.74
N ASP A 58 -13.71 -12.09 -11.44
CA ASP A 58 -14.59 -11.43 -12.42
C ASP A 58 -13.80 -10.32 -13.12
N LEU A 59 -13.22 -10.65 -14.28
CA LEU A 59 -12.38 -9.77 -15.08
C LEU A 59 -12.92 -9.68 -16.50
N ALA A 60 -12.90 -8.48 -17.08
CA ALA A 60 -13.29 -8.25 -18.46
C ALA A 60 -12.24 -8.80 -19.46
N PHE A 61 -10.96 -8.64 -19.13
CA PHE A 61 -9.81 -9.10 -19.89
C PHE A 61 -8.53 -9.05 -19.02
N VAL A 62 -7.43 -9.53 -19.58
CA VAL A 62 -6.09 -9.47 -19.00
C VAL A 62 -5.11 -8.89 -20.02
N VAL A 63 -4.19 -8.05 -19.55
CA VAL A 63 -3.04 -7.57 -20.34
C VAL A 63 -1.74 -8.12 -19.74
N ASN A 64 -0.89 -8.71 -20.57
CA ASN A 64 0.48 -9.06 -20.20
C ASN A 64 1.45 -8.02 -20.78
N VAL A 65 2.14 -7.29 -19.89
CA VAL A 65 2.99 -6.12 -20.23
C VAL A 65 4.43 -6.53 -20.51
N GLY A 66 4.63 -7.62 -21.25
CA GLY A 66 5.91 -8.05 -21.80
C GLY A 66 6.74 -8.98 -20.94
N ASP A 67 7.84 -9.43 -21.54
CA ASP A 67 8.73 -10.48 -21.05
C ASP A 67 7.95 -11.79 -20.81
N LEU A 68 7.29 -12.23 -21.88
CA LEU A 68 6.43 -13.40 -21.87
C LEU A 68 7.26 -14.66 -21.61
N VAL A 69 8.38 -14.79 -22.31
CA VAL A 69 9.22 -16.00 -22.36
C VAL A 69 10.68 -15.72 -22.01
N HIS A 70 11.35 -16.77 -21.55
CA HIS A 70 12.80 -16.84 -21.38
C HIS A 70 13.23 -18.27 -21.77
N PRO A 71 13.69 -18.51 -23.01
CA PRO A 71 14.89 -17.84 -23.55
C PRO A 71 14.61 -16.73 -24.58
N VAL A 72 15.61 -15.88 -24.82
CA VAL A 72 15.54 -14.73 -25.77
C VAL A 72 15.58 -15.17 -27.24
N PRO A 73 15.09 -14.35 -28.19
CA PRO A 73 15.00 -14.70 -29.62
C PRO A 73 16.37 -14.95 -30.30
N ALA A 74 17.47 -14.51 -29.68
CA ALA A 74 18.83 -14.86 -30.12
C ALA A 74 19.14 -16.37 -30.07
N ILE A 75 18.28 -17.17 -29.40
CA ILE A 75 18.35 -18.64 -29.38
C ILE A 75 17.01 -19.20 -29.92
N PRO A 76 16.78 -19.13 -31.24
CA PRO A 76 15.45 -19.24 -31.83
C PRO A 76 14.76 -20.60 -31.56
N ASP A 77 15.51 -21.69 -31.54
CA ASP A 77 14.94 -23.03 -31.26
C ASP A 77 14.33 -23.12 -29.85
N LEU A 78 15.00 -22.53 -28.85
CA LEU A 78 14.49 -22.53 -27.48
C LEU A 78 13.40 -21.47 -27.28
N TYR A 79 13.50 -20.33 -27.97
CA TYR A 79 12.48 -19.30 -27.99
C TYR A 79 11.15 -19.85 -28.51
N ALA A 80 11.16 -20.53 -29.66
CA ALA A 80 9.96 -21.15 -30.24
C ALA A 80 9.35 -22.21 -29.32
N ALA A 81 10.17 -23.00 -28.62
CA ALA A 81 9.70 -23.97 -27.63
C ALA A 81 9.06 -23.29 -26.41
N ALA A 82 9.64 -22.19 -25.92
CA ALA A 82 9.07 -21.40 -24.83
C ALA A 82 7.76 -20.71 -25.24
N ALA A 83 7.68 -20.18 -26.46
CA ALA A 83 6.45 -19.61 -27.02
C ALA A 83 5.32 -20.64 -27.09
N ALA A 84 5.62 -21.88 -27.50
CA ALA A 84 4.65 -22.97 -27.47
C ALA A 84 4.16 -23.29 -26.04
N ARG A 85 5.04 -23.23 -25.04
CA ARG A 85 4.67 -23.39 -23.62
C ARG A 85 3.83 -22.23 -23.09
N PHE A 86 4.11 -21.02 -23.55
CA PHE A 86 3.28 -19.86 -23.23
C PHE A 86 1.85 -20.07 -23.71
N HIS A 87 1.66 -20.42 -24.98
CA HIS A 87 0.32 -20.67 -25.54
C HIS A 87 -0.42 -21.81 -24.83
N GLU A 88 0.28 -22.92 -24.52
CA GLU A 88 -0.32 -24.04 -23.78
C GLU A 88 -0.93 -23.60 -22.43
N GLN A 89 -0.23 -22.72 -21.71
CA GLN A 89 -0.73 -22.18 -20.45
C GLN A 89 -1.80 -21.11 -20.66
N ALA A 90 -1.56 -20.16 -21.58
CA ALA A 90 -2.47 -19.06 -21.90
C ALA A 90 -3.84 -19.58 -22.37
N ASP A 91 -3.90 -20.71 -23.07
CA ASP A 91 -5.13 -21.40 -23.48
C ASP A 91 -6.02 -21.83 -22.29
N LYS A 92 -5.49 -21.85 -21.07
CA LYS A 92 -6.25 -22.14 -19.84
C LYS A 92 -6.86 -20.88 -19.23
N LEU A 93 -6.50 -19.68 -19.68
CA LEU A 93 -7.10 -18.44 -19.23
C LEU A 93 -8.51 -18.31 -19.81
N LYS A 94 -9.48 -17.98 -18.96
CA LYS A 94 -10.90 -17.83 -19.33
C LYS A 94 -11.24 -16.44 -19.86
N HIS A 95 -10.30 -15.51 -19.73
CA HIS A 95 -10.43 -14.09 -20.05
C HIS A 95 -9.69 -13.77 -21.35
N PRO A 96 -10.17 -12.81 -22.16
CA PRO A 96 -9.40 -12.28 -23.28
C PRO A 96 -8.01 -11.82 -22.83
N LEU A 97 -6.98 -12.17 -23.60
CA LEU A 97 -5.59 -11.86 -23.29
C LEU A 97 -5.01 -10.94 -24.38
N TYR A 98 -4.42 -9.83 -23.95
CA TYR A 98 -3.66 -8.94 -24.83
C TYR A 98 -2.18 -8.93 -24.42
N LEU A 99 -1.30 -8.94 -25.40
CA LEU A 99 0.14 -9.12 -25.21
C LEU A 99 0.89 -7.87 -25.65
N THR A 100 1.85 -7.45 -24.83
CA THR A 100 2.83 -6.40 -25.13
C THR A 100 4.20 -7.07 -25.33
N PRO A 101 5.00 -6.70 -26.33
CA PRO A 101 6.38 -7.18 -26.43
C PRO A 101 7.27 -6.66 -25.29
N GLY A 102 8.12 -7.52 -24.73
CA GLY A 102 9.20 -7.15 -23.82
C GLY A 102 10.60 -7.34 -24.43
N ASN A 103 11.64 -6.96 -23.70
CA ASN A 103 13.01 -7.11 -24.20
C ASN A 103 13.46 -8.56 -24.30
N HIS A 104 12.90 -9.46 -23.49
CA HIS A 104 13.11 -10.89 -23.65
C HIS A 104 12.38 -11.48 -24.86
N ASP A 105 11.38 -10.77 -25.39
CA ASP A 105 10.56 -11.26 -26.49
C ASP A 105 11.08 -10.81 -27.86
N VAL A 106 11.55 -9.56 -27.97
CA VAL A 106 12.01 -8.95 -29.24
C VAL A 106 13.43 -8.36 -29.21
N GLY A 107 14.13 -8.43 -28.07
CA GLY A 107 15.44 -7.83 -27.85
C GLY A 107 15.37 -6.48 -27.11
N ASP A 108 16.48 -6.07 -26.49
CA ASP A 108 16.56 -4.84 -25.70
C ASP A 108 16.40 -3.58 -26.54
N LYS A 109 15.98 -2.49 -25.90
CA LYS A 109 15.97 -1.15 -26.51
C LYS A 109 17.35 -0.82 -27.12
N PRO A 110 17.43 0.07 -28.12
CA PRO A 110 18.70 0.53 -28.68
C PRO A 110 19.62 1.11 -27.60
N ASN A 111 20.61 0.31 -27.19
CA ASN A 111 21.56 0.68 -26.13
C ASN A 111 22.93 0.07 -26.48
N ASP A 112 23.96 0.92 -26.59
CA ASP A 112 25.28 0.50 -27.07
C ASP A 112 26.32 0.09 -26.04
N TRP A 113 25.99 0.26 -24.76
CA TRP A 113 26.84 -0.12 -23.65
C TRP A 113 26.32 -1.34 -22.88
N ALA A 114 25.04 -1.71 -23.05
CA ALA A 114 24.47 -2.92 -22.43
C ALA A 114 24.94 -4.21 -23.14
N PRO A 115 25.23 -5.29 -22.40
CA PRO A 115 25.76 -6.54 -22.96
C PRO A 115 24.70 -7.42 -23.64
N ALA A 116 23.44 -6.99 -23.68
CA ALA A 116 22.32 -7.79 -24.13
C ALA A 116 21.95 -7.53 -25.61
N ALA A 117 21.33 -8.53 -26.25
CA ALA A 117 20.99 -8.45 -27.67
C ALA A 117 19.91 -7.40 -27.89
N ARG A 118 20.22 -6.40 -28.71
CA ARG A 118 19.28 -5.33 -29.07
C ARG A 118 18.15 -5.86 -29.95
N VAL A 119 17.06 -5.11 -29.97
CA VAL A 119 15.94 -5.29 -30.89
C VAL A 119 16.45 -5.39 -32.33
N HIS A 120 15.86 -6.31 -33.09
CA HIS A 120 16.25 -6.61 -34.46
C HIS A 120 15.03 -7.00 -35.29
N GLU A 121 15.00 -6.68 -36.58
CA GLU A 121 13.85 -6.99 -37.46
C GLU A 121 13.55 -8.50 -37.52
N ASP A 122 14.57 -9.36 -37.49
CA ASP A 122 14.37 -10.82 -37.42
C ASP A 122 13.68 -11.25 -36.11
N TYR A 123 13.92 -10.55 -34.99
CA TYR A 123 13.26 -10.84 -33.72
C TYR A 123 11.81 -10.34 -33.72
N LEU A 124 11.54 -9.21 -34.39
CA LEU A 124 10.17 -8.75 -34.65
C LEU A 124 9.40 -9.75 -35.52
N ALA A 125 10.04 -10.32 -36.54
CA ALA A 125 9.43 -11.36 -37.37
C ALA A 125 9.11 -12.65 -36.58
N LEU A 126 9.97 -13.05 -35.64
CA LEU A 126 9.69 -14.17 -34.73
C LEU A 126 8.51 -13.86 -33.79
N TRP A 127 8.41 -12.62 -33.28
CA TRP A 127 7.24 -12.19 -32.53
C TRP A 127 5.96 -12.26 -33.37
N ASP A 128 6.00 -11.74 -34.59
CA ASP A 128 4.84 -11.75 -35.50
C ASP A 128 4.37 -13.19 -35.79
N GLU A 129 5.32 -14.12 -35.95
CA GLU A 129 5.04 -15.56 -36.15
C GLU A 129 4.36 -16.19 -34.93
N HIS A 130 4.84 -15.89 -33.71
CA HIS A 130 4.42 -16.59 -32.50
C HIS A 130 3.29 -15.90 -31.72
N PHE A 131 3.25 -14.57 -31.67
CA PHE A 131 2.37 -13.81 -30.78
C PHE A 131 1.48 -12.79 -31.53
N GLY A 132 1.83 -12.45 -32.78
CA GLY A 132 1.00 -11.60 -33.64
C GLY A 132 1.34 -10.12 -33.52
N ALA A 133 0.34 -9.26 -33.33
CA ALA A 133 0.54 -7.80 -33.38
C ALA A 133 1.54 -7.30 -32.32
N GLN A 134 2.46 -6.42 -32.73
CA GLN A 134 3.45 -5.79 -31.84
C GLN A 134 2.87 -4.58 -31.07
N TYR A 135 1.89 -3.91 -31.66
CA TYR A 135 1.13 -2.80 -31.07
C TYR A 135 -0.31 -2.89 -31.56
N GLN A 136 -1.25 -2.47 -30.72
CA GLN A 136 -2.68 -2.54 -31.00
C GLN A 136 -3.49 -1.68 -30.02
N SER A 137 -4.74 -1.40 -30.36
CA SER A 137 -5.70 -0.80 -29.43
C SER A 137 -7.08 -1.43 -29.53
N PHE A 138 -7.86 -1.31 -28.46
CA PHE A 138 -9.21 -1.83 -28.35
C PHE A 138 -10.06 -1.00 -27.38
N ASP A 139 -11.38 -1.06 -27.52
CA ASP A 139 -12.33 -0.36 -26.66
C ASP A 139 -13.03 -1.31 -25.69
N HIS A 140 -13.29 -0.84 -24.47
CA HIS A 140 -14.16 -1.50 -23.51
C HIS A 140 -14.86 -0.48 -22.62
N ASP A 141 -16.20 -0.53 -22.55
CA ASP A 141 -17.04 0.32 -21.69
C ASP A 141 -16.66 1.82 -21.68
N GLY A 142 -16.43 2.39 -22.88
CA GLY A 142 -16.10 3.81 -23.06
C GLY A 142 -14.64 4.19 -22.74
N CYS A 143 -13.81 3.20 -22.38
CA CYS A 143 -12.37 3.35 -22.23
C CYS A 143 -11.66 2.80 -23.46
N HIS A 144 -10.49 3.37 -23.75
CA HIS A 144 -9.63 3.01 -24.88
C HIS A 144 -8.30 2.49 -24.35
N PHE A 145 -7.94 1.27 -24.77
CA PHE A 145 -6.76 0.55 -24.29
C PHE A 145 -5.75 0.45 -25.40
N ILE A 146 -4.50 0.83 -25.12
CA ILE A 146 -3.41 0.89 -26.10
C ILE A 146 -2.25 0.04 -25.60
N ILE A 147 -1.66 -0.73 -26.51
CA ILE A 147 -0.41 -1.49 -26.32
C ILE A 147 0.61 -0.95 -27.32
N VAL A 148 1.81 -0.64 -26.83
CA VAL A 148 2.94 -0.17 -27.65
C VAL A 148 4.15 -1.08 -27.51
N ASN A 149 4.87 -1.31 -28.61
CA ASN A 149 6.19 -1.93 -28.58
C ASN A 149 7.22 -0.85 -28.19
N ALA A 150 7.66 -0.88 -26.94
CA ALA A 150 8.61 0.10 -26.42
C ALA A 150 10.04 -0.13 -26.91
N GLN A 151 10.38 -1.38 -27.29
CA GLN A 151 11.72 -1.79 -27.67
C GLN A 151 12.17 -1.16 -29.00
N ILE A 152 11.23 -0.84 -29.90
CA ILE A 152 11.56 -0.21 -31.19
C ILE A 152 11.70 1.32 -31.13
N ILE A 153 11.41 1.95 -29.99
CA ILE A 153 11.58 3.39 -29.82
C ILE A 153 13.08 3.73 -29.90
N ASN A 154 13.42 4.74 -30.72
CA ASN A 154 14.77 5.16 -31.09
C ASN A 154 15.57 4.14 -31.92
N SER A 155 14.94 3.12 -32.50
CA SER A 155 15.63 2.08 -33.28
C SER A 155 16.05 2.54 -34.68
N GLY A 156 15.33 3.51 -35.25
CA GLY A 156 15.45 3.94 -36.64
C GLY A 156 14.81 2.97 -37.64
N PHE A 157 14.09 1.94 -37.17
CA PHE A 157 13.42 0.97 -38.04
C PHE A 157 12.19 1.57 -38.73
N ALA A 158 11.79 1.01 -39.87
CA ALA A 158 10.54 1.39 -40.52
C ALA A 158 9.33 1.14 -39.61
N ALA A 159 9.34 0.05 -38.85
CA ALA A 159 8.31 -0.30 -37.88
C ALA A 159 8.14 0.76 -36.77
N GLU A 160 9.22 1.44 -36.36
CA GLU A 160 9.14 2.54 -35.38
C GLU A 160 8.34 3.71 -35.95
N ALA A 161 8.65 4.13 -37.18
CA ALA A 161 7.94 5.22 -37.84
C ALA A 161 6.46 4.90 -38.08
N GLU A 162 6.15 3.64 -38.42
CA GLU A 162 4.79 3.14 -38.58
C GLU A 162 4.02 3.15 -37.24
N GLN A 163 4.59 2.60 -36.17
CA GLN A 163 3.99 2.62 -34.84
C GLN A 163 3.76 4.05 -34.35
N ARG A 164 4.75 4.93 -34.52
CA ARG A 164 4.66 6.33 -34.11
C ARG A 164 3.49 7.04 -34.78
N ALA A 165 3.40 6.94 -36.11
CA ALA A 165 2.32 7.56 -36.87
C ALA A 165 0.95 6.96 -36.52
N TRP A 166 0.89 5.65 -36.27
CA TRP A 166 -0.32 4.97 -35.81
C TRP A 166 -0.76 5.47 -34.43
N LEU A 167 0.15 5.52 -33.45
CA LEU A 167 -0.17 5.91 -32.08
C LEU A 167 -0.67 7.36 -32.01
N GLU A 168 0.01 8.27 -32.70
CA GLU A 168 -0.41 9.68 -32.79
C GLU A 168 -1.82 9.81 -33.40
N ALA A 169 -2.12 9.03 -34.44
CA ALA A 169 -3.45 9.02 -35.08
C ALA A 169 -4.54 8.38 -34.19
N ASP A 170 -4.21 7.28 -33.51
CA ASP A 170 -5.13 6.54 -32.64
C ASP A 170 -5.51 7.36 -31.40
N LEU A 171 -4.53 8.00 -30.76
CA LEU A 171 -4.77 8.95 -29.67
C LEU A 171 -5.62 10.14 -30.12
N ALA A 172 -5.34 10.70 -31.30
CA ALA A 172 -6.15 11.78 -31.88
C ALA A 172 -7.60 11.37 -32.15
N ALA A 173 -7.83 10.15 -32.63
CA ALA A 173 -9.17 9.63 -32.89
C ALA A 173 -9.96 9.32 -31.60
N ASN A 174 -9.28 9.07 -30.48
CA ASN A 174 -9.88 8.62 -29.23
C ASN A 174 -9.75 9.62 -28.07
N ARG A 175 -9.40 10.89 -28.36
CA ARG A 175 -9.18 11.95 -27.36
C ARG A 175 -10.34 12.17 -26.38
N ASP A 176 -11.56 11.86 -26.78
CA ASP A 176 -12.76 12.02 -25.94
C ASP A 176 -13.03 10.82 -25.01
N LYS A 177 -12.22 9.76 -25.09
CA LYS A 177 -12.32 8.58 -24.22
C LYS A 177 -11.29 8.63 -23.11
N ARG A 178 -11.49 7.81 -22.08
CA ARG A 178 -10.48 7.56 -21.04
C ARG A 178 -9.46 6.56 -21.56
N ILE A 179 -8.18 6.92 -21.55
CA ILE A 179 -7.13 6.15 -22.23
C ILE A 179 -6.24 5.43 -21.21
N PHE A 180 -5.99 4.15 -21.45
CA PHE A 180 -5.08 3.30 -20.68
C PHE A 180 -3.97 2.77 -21.60
N LEU A 181 -2.72 3.11 -21.30
CA LEU A 181 -1.56 2.74 -22.10
C LEU A 181 -0.76 1.63 -21.41
N HIS A 182 -0.22 0.70 -22.20
CA HIS A 182 0.62 -0.40 -21.73
C HIS A 182 1.93 -0.38 -22.50
N SER A 183 3.04 -0.33 -21.76
CA SER A 183 4.40 -0.26 -22.30
C SER A 183 5.31 -1.13 -21.46
N HIS A 184 6.13 -1.98 -22.06
CA HIS A 184 7.05 -2.78 -21.26
C HIS A 184 8.11 -1.92 -20.55
N TYR A 185 8.69 -0.93 -21.25
CA TYR A 185 9.65 0.01 -20.65
C TYR A 185 8.97 1.28 -20.09
N PRO A 186 9.41 1.78 -18.92
CA PRO A 186 9.01 3.09 -18.42
C PRO A 186 9.68 4.22 -19.20
N PRO A 187 9.00 5.36 -19.42
CA PRO A 187 9.67 6.61 -19.80
C PRO A 187 10.74 7.02 -18.77
N TYR A 188 10.40 6.91 -17.49
CA TYR A 188 11.27 7.12 -16.33
C TYR A 188 10.68 6.44 -15.08
N PHE A 189 11.44 6.36 -13.99
CA PHE A 189 10.93 5.87 -12.69
C PHE A 189 11.41 6.68 -11.48
N SER A 190 12.44 7.51 -11.61
CA SER A 190 12.92 8.43 -10.58
C SER A 190 12.43 9.85 -10.85
N LYS A 191 12.80 10.43 -12.00
CA LYS A 191 12.42 11.79 -12.41
C LYS A 191 12.33 11.92 -13.95
N PRO A 192 11.49 12.82 -14.50
CA PRO A 192 11.31 12.96 -15.95
C PRO A 192 12.60 13.26 -16.73
N ASP A 193 13.54 13.97 -16.10
CA ASP A 193 14.83 14.39 -16.65
C ASP A 193 16.01 13.50 -16.16
N GLU A 194 15.74 12.26 -15.78
CA GLU A 194 16.80 11.33 -15.35
C GLU A 194 17.73 10.95 -16.49
N GLU A 195 18.96 10.51 -16.17
CA GLU A 195 19.86 10.03 -17.22
C GLU A 195 19.32 8.73 -17.82
N GLU A 196 19.67 8.49 -19.09
CA GLU A 196 19.35 7.21 -19.71
C GLU A 196 20.12 6.09 -18.98
N ASN A 197 19.40 5.07 -18.53
CA ASN A 197 19.95 3.86 -17.96
C ASN A 197 19.32 2.64 -18.65
N TYR A 198 19.61 1.44 -18.17
CA TYR A 198 19.10 0.22 -18.79
C TYR A 198 17.57 0.15 -18.73
N ASP A 199 17.00 0.64 -17.64
CA ASP A 199 15.60 0.47 -17.27
C ASP A 199 14.63 1.50 -17.86
N ASN A 200 15.10 2.59 -18.49
CA ASN A 200 14.23 3.65 -18.99
C ASN A 200 14.36 3.90 -20.51
N ILE A 201 13.34 4.50 -21.10
CA ILE A 201 13.38 4.94 -22.51
C ILE A 201 14.35 6.13 -22.63
N GLY A 202 15.23 6.11 -23.64
CA GLY A 202 16.17 7.18 -23.94
C GLY A 202 15.57 8.32 -24.78
N GLU A 203 16.28 9.44 -24.88
CA GLU A 203 15.89 10.56 -25.75
C GLU A 203 16.20 10.28 -27.23
N PRO A 204 15.40 10.80 -28.18
CA PRO A 204 14.24 11.69 -28.02
C PRO A 204 12.91 10.99 -27.73
N GLY A 205 12.89 9.65 -27.76
CA GLY A 205 11.68 8.84 -27.57
C GLY A 205 10.98 9.06 -26.24
N ARG A 206 11.74 9.32 -25.16
CA ARG A 206 11.17 9.66 -23.84
C ARG A 206 10.32 10.93 -23.90
N THR A 207 10.91 12.04 -24.35
CA THR A 207 10.16 13.32 -24.47
C THR A 207 8.92 13.13 -25.34
N TRP A 208 9.03 12.44 -26.47
CA TRP A 208 7.89 12.15 -27.34
C TRP A 208 6.77 11.40 -26.62
N MET A 209 7.09 10.34 -25.85
CA MET A 209 6.07 9.58 -25.13
C MET A 209 5.43 10.40 -24.01
N LEU A 210 6.22 11.16 -23.24
CA LEU A 210 5.72 12.03 -22.17
C LEU A 210 4.79 13.13 -22.70
N ASP A 211 5.14 13.75 -23.84
CA ASP A 211 4.30 14.75 -24.50
C ASP A 211 2.94 14.16 -24.91
N LEU A 212 2.91 12.90 -25.39
CA LEU A 212 1.65 12.22 -25.72
C LEU A 212 0.79 11.94 -24.48
N LEU A 213 1.39 11.54 -23.36
CA LEU A 213 0.65 11.33 -22.11
C LEU A 213 -0.08 12.61 -21.69
N GLU A 214 0.63 13.74 -21.73
CA GLU A 214 0.08 15.06 -21.36
C GLU A 214 -0.95 15.57 -22.37
N GLU A 215 -0.65 15.52 -23.68
CA GLU A 215 -1.51 16.09 -24.72
C GLU A 215 -2.89 15.40 -24.76
N TYR A 216 -2.90 14.09 -24.55
CA TYR A 216 -4.11 13.27 -24.66
C TYR A 216 -4.76 12.96 -23.32
N GLY A 217 -4.19 13.42 -22.20
CA GLY A 217 -4.74 13.17 -20.87
C GLY A 217 -4.88 11.68 -20.58
N VAL A 218 -3.84 10.90 -20.89
CA VAL A 218 -3.83 9.45 -20.62
C VAL A 218 -4.09 9.23 -19.14
N GLU A 219 -5.04 8.38 -18.80
CA GLU A 219 -5.45 8.19 -17.41
C GLU A 219 -4.43 7.36 -16.65
N ALA A 220 -3.98 6.25 -17.24
CA ALA A 220 -2.96 5.41 -16.63
C ALA A 220 -2.01 4.78 -17.65
N LEU A 221 -0.78 4.59 -17.19
CA LEU A 221 0.29 3.87 -17.88
C LEU A 221 0.73 2.68 -17.02
N PHE A 222 0.59 1.46 -17.56
CA PHE A 222 1.06 0.22 -16.91
C PHE A 222 2.35 -0.27 -17.54
N ILE A 223 3.33 -0.59 -16.69
CA ILE A 223 4.71 -0.85 -17.08
C ILE A 223 5.28 -2.13 -16.45
N GLY A 224 6.04 -2.91 -17.23
CA GLY A 224 6.77 -4.11 -16.80
C GLY A 224 8.25 -3.85 -16.49
N HIS A 225 9.12 -4.78 -16.92
CA HIS A 225 10.59 -4.66 -17.04
C HIS A 225 11.41 -4.59 -15.74
N VAL A 226 10.97 -3.81 -14.75
CA VAL A 226 11.77 -3.50 -13.56
C VAL A 226 11.56 -4.50 -12.41
N HIS A 227 10.54 -5.37 -12.52
CA HIS A 227 10.20 -6.44 -11.58
C HIS A 227 9.92 -6.00 -10.13
N ASN A 228 9.71 -4.70 -9.86
CA ASN A 228 9.31 -4.21 -8.55
C ASN A 228 8.19 -3.16 -8.70
N PHE A 229 7.48 -2.92 -7.60
CA PHE A 229 6.42 -1.93 -7.56
C PHE A 229 6.99 -0.50 -7.50
N TRP A 230 6.54 0.36 -8.42
CA TRP A 230 6.65 1.81 -8.29
C TRP A 230 5.38 2.52 -8.72
N PHE A 231 5.20 3.70 -8.12
CA PHE A 231 4.12 4.60 -8.49
C PHE A 231 4.58 6.06 -8.55
N TYR A 232 4.32 6.70 -9.69
CA TYR A 232 4.47 8.15 -9.87
C TYR A 232 3.34 8.69 -10.74
N ARG A 233 3.27 10.01 -10.83
CA ARG A 233 2.33 10.72 -11.71
C ARG A 233 3.10 11.63 -12.66
N HIS A 234 2.75 11.59 -13.94
CA HIS A 234 3.27 12.50 -14.97
C HIS A 234 2.12 13.33 -15.51
N GLY A 235 2.13 14.64 -15.25
CA GLY A 235 0.94 15.47 -15.47
C GLY A 235 -0.26 14.90 -14.69
N GLU A 236 -1.30 14.50 -15.41
CA GLU A 236 -2.47 13.84 -14.81
C GLU A 236 -2.46 12.30 -14.93
N THR A 237 -1.47 11.71 -15.60
CA THR A 237 -1.35 10.26 -15.85
C THR A 237 -0.76 9.54 -14.65
N ASP A 238 -1.47 8.52 -14.18
CA ASP A 238 -1.00 7.62 -13.13
C ASP A 238 -0.12 6.51 -13.74
N CYS A 239 1.17 6.46 -13.35
CA CYS A 239 2.14 5.53 -13.90
C CYS A 239 2.47 4.43 -12.88
N TYR A 240 2.22 3.19 -13.26
CA TYR A 240 2.40 2.01 -12.43
C TYR A 240 3.46 1.09 -13.03
N LEU A 241 4.52 0.83 -12.27
CA LEU A 241 5.47 -0.23 -12.60
C LEU A 241 5.11 -1.45 -11.77
N LEU A 242 4.88 -2.57 -12.45
CA LEU A 242 4.33 -3.77 -11.83
C LEU A 242 5.43 -4.67 -11.25
N PRO A 243 5.12 -5.38 -10.16
CA PRO A 243 5.94 -6.51 -9.75
C PRO A 243 5.91 -7.61 -10.82
N SER A 244 6.98 -8.38 -10.92
CA SER A 244 7.02 -9.57 -11.77
C SER A 244 6.22 -10.71 -11.14
N THR A 245 5.62 -11.55 -11.98
CA THR A 245 5.03 -12.83 -11.54
C THR A 245 6.08 -13.92 -11.31
N ALA A 246 7.27 -13.79 -11.91
CA ALA A 246 8.28 -14.84 -11.98
C ALA A 246 9.40 -14.66 -10.95
N PHE A 247 10.03 -13.50 -10.82
CA PHE A 247 11.16 -13.26 -9.88
C PHE A 247 11.44 -11.76 -9.71
N VAL A 248 12.16 -11.36 -8.67
CA VAL A 248 12.57 -9.96 -8.46
C VAL A 248 13.91 -9.71 -9.14
N ARG A 249 14.11 -8.50 -9.69
CA ARG A 249 15.41 -8.13 -10.25
C ARG A 249 16.38 -7.74 -9.12
N LEU A 250 17.57 -8.35 -9.15
CA LEU A 250 18.45 -8.49 -7.98
C LEU A 250 19.11 -7.18 -7.52
N ASP A 251 19.44 -6.28 -8.46
CA ASP A 251 20.10 -4.99 -8.19
C ASP A 251 19.25 -4.11 -7.26
N TYR A 252 17.92 -4.15 -7.44
CA TYR A 252 16.97 -3.45 -6.58
C TYR A 252 16.87 -4.01 -5.15
N SER A 253 17.51 -5.13 -4.83
CA SER A 253 17.62 -5.60 -3.43
C SER A 253 18.43 -4.64 -2.56
N GLU A 254 19.29 -3.80 -3.17
CA GLU A 254 20.03 -2.73 -2.49
C GLU A 254 19.12 -1.62 -1.93
N MET A 255 17.84 -1.58 -2.33
CA MET A 255 16.84 -0.70 -1.69
C MET A 255 16.58 -1.04 -0.21
N TYR A 256 16.98 -2.23 0.23
CA TYR A 256 16.66 -2.73 1.57
C TYR A 256 17.88 -2.70 2.49
N ARG A 257 17.69 -2.17 3.70
CA ARG A 257 18.75 -2.08 4.72
C ARG A 257 18.96 -3.38 5.52
N SER A 258 18.38 -4.48 5.05
CA SER A 258 18.44 -5.81 5.65
C SER A 258 18.81 -6.81 4.57
N PRO A 259 19.69 -7.78 4.86
CA PRO A 259 20.00 -8.82 3.89
C PRO A 259 18.76 -9.64 3.57
N PRO A 260 18.62 -10.13 2.33
CA PRO A 260 17.56 -11.05 1.95
C PRO A 260 17.70 -12.38 2.71
N GLY A 261 16.57 -13.07 2.88
CA GLY A 261 16.54 -14.39 3.53
C GLY A 261 17.38 -15.45 2.79
N PRO A 262 17.74 -16.56 3.45
CA PRO A 262 18.63 -17.58 2.89
C PRO A 262 18.11 -18.23 1.59
N ASP A 263 16.78 -18.35 1.43
CA ASP A 263 16.14 -18.96 0.26
C ASP A 263 15.75 -17.95 -0.83
N ALA A 264 16.12 -16.68 -0.65
CA ALA A 264 15.74 -15.59 -1.54
C ALA A 264 16.71 -15.42 -2.73
N GLU A 265 17.71 -16.29 -2.90
CA GLU A 265 18.69 -16.23 -4.01
C GLU A 265 19.26 -14.80 -4.20
N PHE A 266 19.85 -14.25 -3.11
CA PHE A 266 20.38 -12.88 -3.07
C PHE A 266 19.32 -11.79 -3.37
N GLY A 267 18.05 -12.06 -3.07
CA GLY A 267 16.92 -11.15 -3.26
C GLY A 267 16.13 -11.41 -4.56
N ARG A 268 16.63 -12.25 -5.46
CA ARG A 268 15.96 -12.59 -6.73
C ARG A 268 14.66 -13.40 -6.52
N ASN A 269 14.59 -14.18 -5.45
CA ASN A 269 13.42 -14.98 -5.06
C ASN A 269 12.72 -14.40 -3.81
N ASP A 270 12.64 -13.08 -3.70
CA ASP A 270 11.89 -12.41 -2.64
C ASP A 270 10.37 -12.54 -2.86
N LYS A 271 9.85 -13.70 -2.46
CA LYS A 271 8.50 -14.17 -2.77
C LYS A 271 7.38 -13.17 -2.46
N PRO A 272 7.36 -12.44 -1.32
CA PRO A 272 6.29 -11.49 -1.05
C PRO A 272 6.24 -10.33 -2.05
N LYS A 273 7.31 -10.06 -2.80
CA LYS A 273 7.35 -8.99 -3.80
C LYS A 273 6.83 -9.42 -5.17
N LEU A 274 6.51 -10.70 -5.36
CA LEU A 274 5.95 -11.22 -6.60
C LEU A 274 4.44 -11.04 -6.62
N GLY A 275 3.91 -10.64 -7.77
CA GLY A 275 2.52 -10.26 -7.85
C GLY A 275 2.07 -9.80 -9.22
N TYR A 276 0.86 -9.26 -9.26
CA TYR A 276 0.25 -8.62 -10.42
C TYR A 276 -0.86 -7.66 -9.96
N PHE A 277 -1.46 -6.90 -10.88
CA PHE A 277 -2.53 -5.95 -10.54
C PHE A 277 -3.90 -6.46 -10.98
N VAL A 278 -4.91 -6.16 -10.16
CA VAL A 278 -6.30 -6.08 -10.62
C VAL A 278 -6.69 -4.61 -10.62
N VAL A 279 -7.06 -4.08 -11.78
CA VAL A 279 -7.44 -2.69 -11.95
C VAL A 279 -8.95 -2.60 -11.93
N HIS A 280 -9.49 -1.78 -11.03
CA HIS A 280 -10.92 -1.49 -10.95
C HIS A 280 -11.19 -0.15 -11.60
N VAL A 281 -11.94 -0.15 -12.70
CA VAL A 281 -12.33 1.08 -13.40
C VAL A 281 -13.69 1.52 -12.85
N HIS A 282 -13.76 2.77 -12.39
CA HIS A 282 -14.96 3.42 -11.89
C HIS A 282 -15.40 4.57 -12.81
N GLU A 283 -16.59 5.13 -12.60
CA GLU A 283 -17.14 6.24 -13.39
C GLU A 283 -16.20 7.47 -13.47
N GLY A 284 -15.50 7.78 -12.37
CA GLY A 284 -14.63 8.96 -12.23
C GLY A 284 -13.13 8.67 -12.03
N GLY A 285 -12.65 7.49 -12.44
CA GLY A 285 -11.24 7.13 -12.36
C GLY A 285 -11.01 5.63 -12.20
N HIS A 286 -9.87 5.23 -11.66
CA HIS A 286 -9.55 3.84 -11.37
C HIS A 286 -8.81 3.70 -10.03
N VAL A 287 -8.75 2.45 -9.54
CA VAL A 287 -7.87 2.03 -8.44
C VAL A 287 -7.19 0.72 -8.80
N CYS A 288 -6.01 0.50 -8.25
CA CYS A 288 -5.20 -0.70 -8.50
C CYS A 288 -5.07 -1.52 -7.22
N ASP A 289 -5.59 -2.74 -7.24
CA ASP A 289 -5.34 -3.74 -6.22
C ASP A 289 -4.08 -4.52 -6.56
N VAL A 290 -3.11 -4.50 -5.65
CA VAL A 290 -1.87 -5.27 -5.81
C VAL A 290 -2.07 -6.67 -5.21
N ILE A 291 -1.98 -7.68 -6.07
CA ILE A 291 -2.13 -9.09 -5.69
C ILE A 291 -0.75 -9.71 -5.54
N ARG A 292 -0.36 -10.00 -4.30
CA ARG A 292 0.86 -10.79 -4.01
C ARG A 292 0.59 -12.26 -4.26
N THR A 293 1.38 -12.89 -5.13
CA THR A 293 1.34 -14.35 -5.35
C THR A 293 2.13 -15.10 -4.30
N TYR A 294 3.00 -14.41 -3.54
CA TYR A 294 3.93 -15.02 -2.59
C TYR A 294 4.80 -16.12 -3.24
N GLY A 295 5.04 -16.00 -4.56
CA GLY A 295 5.76 -17.00 -5.34
C GLY A 295 5.10 -18.37 -5.38
N ALA A 296 3.78 -18.45 -5.17
CA ALA A 296 3.01 -19.67 -5.21
C ALA A 296 3.10 -20.36 -6.59
N GLU A 297 3.06 -21.68 -6.56
CA GLU A 297 3.33 -22.54 -7.70
C GLU A 297 2.18 -23.53 -7.86
N ALA A 298 1.82 -23.82 -9.12
CA ALA A 298 0.92 -24.91 -9.46
C ALA A 298 1.67 -25.94 -10.31
N ALA A 299 1.64 -27.22 -9.94
CA ALA A 299 2.27 -28.28 -10.71
C ALA A 299 1.51 -28.58 -12.01
N GLU A 300 2.23 -29.06 -13.03
CA GLU A 300 1.63 -29.54 -14.28
C GLU A 300 0.61 -30.66 -14.01
N GLY A 301 -0.55 -30.59 -14.67
CA GLY A 301 -1.64 -31.56 -14.49
C GLY A 301 -2.37 -31.51 -13.14
N SER A 302 -1.96 -30.66 -12.19
CA SER A 302 -2.68 -30.51 -10.92
C SER A 302 -4.08 -29.94 -11.14
N THR A 303 -5.04 -30.31 -10.29
CA THR A 303 -6.41 -29.78 -10.37
C THR A 303 -6.47 -28.35 -9.86
N ASP A 304 -7.30 -27.53 -10.50
CA ASP A 304 -7.68 -26.24 -9.95
C ASP A 304 -8.63 -26.47 -8.76
N ALA A 305 -8.30 -25.92 -7.60
CA ALA A 305 -9.11 -26.03 -6.40
C ALA A 305 -9.61 -24.63 -6.05
N ALA A 306 -10.94 -24.47 -5.95
CA ALA A 306 -11.51 -23.22 -5.48
C ALA A 306 -10.97 -22.92 -4.07
N GLY A 307 -10.30 -21.79 -3.93
CA GLY A 307 -9.89 -21.27 -2.62
C GLY A 307 -11.11 -20.93 -1.77
N PRO A 308 -10.93 -20.81 -0.44
CA PRO A 308 -12.01 -20.33 0.42
C PRO A 308 -12.42 -18.91 0.01
N ALA A 309 -13.68 -18.56 0.26
CA ALA A 309 -14.14 -17.18 0.09
C ALA A 309 -13.33 -16.25 1.01
N ARG A 310 -12.86 -15.12 0.48
CA ARG A 310 -12.09 -14.13 1.25
C ARG A 310 -12.69 -12.75 1.09
N VAL A 311 -12.51 -11.90 2.09
CA VAL A 311 -12.86 -10.47 1.99
C VAL A 311 -12.01 -9.81 0.91
N ALA A 312 -12.64 -8.98 0.09
CA ALA A 312 -11.92 -8.19 -0.91
C ALA A 312 -11.19 -7.03 -0.22
N PRO A 313 -9.91 -6.77 -0.53
CA PRO A 313 -9.21 -5.62 0.02
C PRO A 313 -9.91 -4.32 -0.39
N VAL A 314 -9.66 -3.26 0.37
CA VAL A 314 -10.22 -1.92 0.09
C VAL A 314 -9.08 -0.95 -0.15
N HIS A 315 -9.04 -0.34 -1.34
CA HIS A 315 -8.06 0.70 -1.65
C HIS A 315 -8.30 1.96 -0.79
N PRO A 316 -7.28 2.74 -0.39
CA PRO A 316 -7.46 3.95 0.43
C PRO A 316 -8.49 4.95 -0.11
N ARG A 317 -8.59 5.11 -1.43
CA ARG A 317 -9.64 5.95 -2.07
C ARG A 317 -11.08 5.49 -1.80
N LEU A 318 -11.28 4.20 -1.56
CA LEU A 318 -12.59 3.58 -1.34
C LEU A 318 -12.85 3.27 0.14
N ASN A 319 -11.86 3.48 1.02
CA ASN A 319 -12.00 3.14 2.43
C ASN A 319 -12.79 4.22 3.18
N ARG A 320 -14.02 3.89 3.56
CA ARG A 320 -14.93 4.76 4.34
C ARG A 320 -14.65 4.74 5.84
N ARG A 321 -13.76 3.86 6.31
CA ARG A 321 -13.43 3.58 7.72
C ARG A 321 -11.95 3.89 7.97
N GLY A 322 -11.53 5.10 7.61
CA GLY A 322 -10.13 5.49 7.45
C GLY A 322 -9.46 6.12 8.68
N ASP A 323 -10.05 6.03 9.88
CA ASP A 323 -9.58 6.78 11.06
C ASP A 323 -8.43 6.12 11.83
N PHE A 324 -8.01 4.94 11.40
CA PHE A 324 -6.76 4.31 11.83
C PHE A 324 -5.62 4.57 10.83
N GLY A 325 -4.45 4.94 11.34
CA GLY A 325 -3.27 5.27 10.55
C GLY A 325 -1.95 4.93 11.22
N PHE A 326 -0.85 5.33 10.60
CA PHE A 326 0.51 5.07 11.08
C PHE A 326 1.35 6.34 11.24
N ASP A 327 2.19 6.35 12.27
CA ASP A 327 3.28 7.32 12.44
C ASP A 327 4.49 6.90 11.61
N MET A 328 4.85 7.69 10.60
CA MET A 328 5.96 7.37 9.71
C MET A 328 7.29 7.78 10.34
N ARG A 329 7.72 7.00 11.32
CA ARG A 329 9.00 7.21 12.03
C ARG A 329 10.21 6.98 11.13
N GLN A 330 10.12 6.04 10.20
CA GLN A 330 11.13 5.79 9.17
C GLN A 330 10.84 6.65 7.94
N ASN A 331 11.90 7.01 7.20
CA ASN A 331 11.73 7.66 5.91
C ASN A 331 11.01 6.69 4.95
N TRP A 332 9.84 7.08 4.50
CA TRP A 332 8.96 6.28 3.66
C TRP A 332 8.95 6.75 2.20
N MET A 333 9.72 7.79 1.90
CA MET A 333 9.98 8.33 0.56
C MET A 333 11.50 8.32 0.28
N GLU A 334 12.21 7.34 0.83
CA GLU A 334 13.66 7.24 0.69
C GLU A 334 14.06 7.00 -0.77
N ILE A 335 15.00 7.82 -1.26
CA ILE A 335 15.74 7.60 -2.50
C ILE A 335 17.09 7.00 -2.10
N VAL A 336 17.47 5.90 -2.75
CA VAL A 336 18.75 5.21 -2.58
C VAL A 336 19.53 5.23 -3.90
N GLU A 337 20.85 5.19 -3.80
CA GLU A 337 21.73 4.94 -4.95
C GLU A 337 21.99 3.43 -5.05
N ILE A 338 21.61 2.81 -6.17
CA ILE A 338 22.03 1.45 -6.50
C ILE A 338 23.43 1.53 -7.12
N PRO A 339 24.42 0.82 -6.54
CA PRO A 339 25.78 0.78 -7.09
C PRO A 339 25.85 -0.09 -8.36
N PRO A 340 26.88 0.12 -9.21
CA PRO A 340 27.26 -0.86 -10.23
C PRO A 340 27.41 -2.26 -9.64
N THR A 341 26.69 -3.24 -10.18
CA THR A 341 26.67 -4.63 -9.68
C THR A 341 27.44 -5.62 -10.55
N GLY A 342 28.00 -5.17 -11.68
CA GLY A 342 28.66 -6.04 -12.67
C GLY A 342 27.72 -6.65 -13.71
N GLY A 343 26.41 -6.44 -13.60
CA GLY A 343 25.41 -6.98 -14.54
C GLY A 343 24.96 -5.96 -15.58
N LEU A 344 24.28 -4.92 -15.13
CA LEU A 344 23.74 -3.82 -15.92
C LEU A 344 24.13 -2.49 -15.24
N ASP A 345 24.13 -1.39 -16.00
CA ASP A 345 24.48 -0.04 -15.53
C ASP A 345 25.87 0.06 -14.87
N GLU A 346 26.89 -0.66 -15.40
CA GLU A 346 28.21 -0.79 -14.75
C GLU A 346 29.00 0.53 -14.61
N PHE A 347 28.62 1.56 -15.36
CA PHE A 347 29.36 2.83 -15.42
C PHE A 347 28.68 3.97 -14.68
N ASP A 348 27.58 3.72 -13.96
CA ASP A 348 26.84 4.76 -13.24
C ASP A 348 26.15 4.26 -11.96
N ARG A 349 25.64 5.16 -11.13
CA ARG A 349 24.78 4.87 -9.98
C ARG A 349 23.36 5.32 -10.26
N LYS A 350 22.43 4.39 -10.14
CA LYS A 350 21.01 4.64 -10.39
C LYS A 350 20.31 5.10 -9.12
N GLU A 351 19.70 6.28 -9.14
CA GLU A 351 18.84 6.74 -8.04
C GLU A 351 17.44 6.11 -8.16
N VAL A 352 16.99 5.45 -7.10
CA VAL A 352 15.68 4.78 -7.07
C VAL A 352 14.97 5.11 -5.76
N ARG A 353 13.65 5.31 -5.81
CA ARG A 353 12.82 5.43 -4.61
C ARG A 353 12.39 4.05 -4.14
N ASN A 354 12.24 3.83 -2.84
CA ASN A 354 11.59 2.61 -2.35
C ASN A 354 10.08 2.84 -2.13
N ASP A 355 9.24 2.28 -3.01
CA ASP A 355 7.77 2.42 -2.96
C ASP A 355 7.03 1.27 -2.27
N TYR A 356 7.73 0.29 -1.69
CA TYR A 356 7.07 -0.77 -0.91
C TYR A 356 6.30 -0.26 0.32
N PRO A 357 6.72 0.79 1.04
CA PRO A 357 5.88 1.45 2.04
C PRO A 357 4.52 1.89 1.47
N LEU A 358 4.52 2.51 0.30
CA LEU A 358 3.30 2.97 -0.37
C LEU A 358 2.42 1.80 -0.80
N MET A 359 3.02 0.80 -1.45
CA MET A 359 2.33 -0.43 -1.83
C MET A 359 1.61 -1.05 -0.64
N ALA A 360 2.28 -1.15 0.51
CA ALA A 360 1.71 -1.72 1.71
C ALA A 360 0.55 -0.88 2.28
N LEU A 361 0.65 0.45 2.25
CA LEU A 361 -0.45 1.33 2.66
C LEU A 361 -1.69 1.13 1.76
N TRP A 362 -1.48 0.98 0.45
CA TRP A 362 -2.55 0.70 -0.51
C TRP A 362 -3.19 -0.67 -0.28
N GLU A 363 -2.39 -1.72 -0.15
CA GLU A 363 -2.90 -3.08 0.12
C GLU A 363 -3.66 -3.17 1.43
N MET A 364 -3.29 -2.38 2.45
CA MET A 364 -3.97 -2.34 3.74
C MET A 364 -5.19 -1.40 3.76
N GLY A 365 -5.39 -0.57 2.73
CA GLY A 365 -6.45 0.45 2.72
C GLY A 365 -6.21 1.61 3.70
N VAL A 366 -4.98 1.84 4.13
CA VAL A 366 -4.65 2.90 5.10
C VAL A 366 -4.71 4.26 4.41
N ARG A 367 -5.47 5.19 5.00
CA ARG A 367 -5.60 6.57 4.53
C ARG A 367 -4.74 7.54 5.33
N LYS A 368 -4.74 7.41 6.67
CA LYS A 368 -4.11 8.38 7.57
C LYS A 368 -2.63 8.08 7.78
N VAL A 369 -1.78 9.07 7.48
CA VAL A 369 -0.33 9.00 7.60
C VAL A 369 0.16 10.20 8.39
N ARG A 370 0.85 9.96 9.50
CA ARG A 370 1.39 11.01 10.36
C ARG A 370 2.87 11.26 10.02
N VAL A 371 3.21 12.51 9.71
CA VAL A 371 4.50 12.91 9.11
C VAL A 371 5.13 14.11 9.84
N PRO A 372 6.48 14.16 9.97
CA PRO A 372 7.15 15.25 10.65
C PRO A 372 7.17 16.53 9.82
N LEU A 373 7.22 17.69 10.49
CA LEU A 373 7.49 19.00 9.86
C LEU A 373 8.70 19.00 8.91
N ARG A 374 9.67 18.12 9.18
CA ARG A 374 10.86 17.94 8.33
C ARG A 374 10.50 17.62 6.87
N ASP A 375 9.40 16.93 6.61
CA ASP A 375 9.00 16.57 5.24
C ASP A 375 8.63 17.82 4.41
N LEU A 376 8.24 18.93 5.04
CA LEU A 376 8.04 20.21 4.35
C LEU A 376 9.35 20.91 3.95
N LEU A 377 10.50 20.47 4.46
CA LEU A 377 11.80 21.06 4.12
C LEU A 377 12.35 20.54 2.79
N VAL A 378 11.79 19.45 2.27
CA VAL A 378 12.21 18.79 1.03
C VAL A 378 11.10 18.94 -0.01
N PRO A 379 11.27 19.75 -1.08
CA PRO A 379 10.21 20.02 -2.05
C PRO A 379 9.61 18.75 -2.68
N TYR A 380 10.44 17.75 -2.96
CA TYR A 380 10.01 16.46 -3.47
C TYR A 380 9.00 15.75 -2.56
N ASN A 381 9.21 15.77 -1.25
CA ASN A 381 8.29 15.15 -0.28
C ASN A 381 6.92 15.84 -0.32
N VAL A 382 6.89 17.17 -0.48
CA VAL A 382 5.66 17.96 -0.59
C VAL A 382 4.88 17.59 -1.85
N GLU A 383 5.56 17.48 -3.00
CA GLU A 383 4.94 17.08 -4.26
C GLU A 383 4.40 15.65 -4.19
N ARG A 384 5.18 14.73 -3.61
CA ARG A 384 4.75 13.34 -3.42
C ARG A 384 3.54 13.23 -2.49
N MET A 385 3.50 13.97 -1.38
CA MET A 385 2.30 14.03 -0.53
C MET A 385 1.09 14.58 -1.29
N ARG A 386 1.26 15.62 -2.13
CA ARG A 386 0.16 16.17 -2.95
C ARG A 386 -0.39 15.14 -3.93
N MET A 387 0.49 14.41 -4.62
CA MET A 387 0.12 13.31 -5.52
C MET A 387 -0.65 12.21 -4.77
N LEU A 388 -0.16 11.82 -3.60
CA LEU A 388 -0.78 10.77 -2.78
C LEU A 388 -2.11 11.20 -2.14
N LYS A 389 -2.29 12.50 -1.89
CA LYS A 389 -3.58 13.04 -1.45
C LYS A 389 -4.66 12.81 -2.51
N ALA A 390 -4.34 12.97 -3.80
CA ALA A 390 -5.26 12.62 -4.88
C ALA A 390 -5.60 11.11 -4.93
N HIS A 391 -4.77 10.28 -4.28
CA HIS A 391 -4.94 8.84 -4.12
C HIS A 391 -5.56 8.42 -2.78
N GLY A 392 -6.25 9.34 -2.11
CA GLY A 392 -7.05 9.05 -0.92
C GLY A 392 -6.29 9.08 0.40
N HIS A 393 -5.00 9.44 0.38
CA HIS A 393 -4.19 9.61 1.59
C HIS A 393 -4.47 10.95 2.29
N GLU A 394 -4.49 10.91 3.61
CA GLU A 394 -4.66 12.06 4.51
C GLU A 394 -3.42 12.19 5.39
N PHE A 395 -2.82 13.37 5.41
CA PHE A 395 -1.61 13.61 6.19
C PHE A 395 -1.91 14.37 7.48
N THR A 396 -1.30 13.93 8.58
CA THR A 396 -1.27 14.67 9.84
C THR A 396 0.16 15.14 10.10
N LEU A 397 0.35 16.46 10.08
CA LEU A 397 1.63 17.07 10.37
C LEU A 397 1.93 16.97 11.87
N PHE A 398 3.18 16.75 12.25
CA PHE A 398 3.59 16.97 13.65
C PHE A 398 4.84 17.83 13.81
N SER A 399 4.83 18.66 14.86
CA SER A 399 5.94 19.52 15.26
C SER A 399 6.05 19.65 16.78
N PHE A 400 7.07 20.37 17.26
CA PHE A 400 7.29 20.62 18.69
C PHE A 400 7.70 22.07 18.93
N GLY A 401 7.14 22.69 19.98
CA GLY A 401 7.41 24.07 20.37
C GLY A 401 6.84 25.11 19.41
N ASP A 402 7.07 26.38 19.72
CA ASP A 402 6.71 27.50 18.86
C ASP A 402 7.48 27.45 17.52
N PRO A 403 6.80 27.33 16.35
CA PRO A 403 7.48 27.25 15.06
C PRO A 403 8.23 28.54 14.70
N THR A 404 9.46 28.39 14.21
CA THR A 404 10.26 29.50 13.66
C THR A 404 9.54 30.19 12.49
N PRO A 405 9.90 31.45 12.12
CA PRO A 405 9.28 32.13 10.97
C PRO A 405 9.30 31.30 9.67
N ARG A 406 10.44 30.65 9.37
CA ARG A 406 10.56 29.74 8.21
C ARG A 406 9.59 28.57 8.29
N HIS A 407 9.41 27.98 9.47
CA HIS A 407 8.48 26.87 9.66
C HIS A 407 7.02 27.33 9.53
N ARG A 408 6.67 28.52 10.05
CA ARG A 408 5.35 29.12 9.89
C ARG A 408 5.00 29.37 8.43
N ASP A 409 5.95 29.87 7.65
CA ASP A 409 5.77 30.06 6.21
C ASP A 409 5.49 28.74 5.49
N LEU A 410 6.24 27.68 5.83
CA LEU A 410 6.04 26.34 5.25
C LEU A 410 4.69 25.74 5.63
N ILE A 411 4.32 25.81 6.90
CA ILE A 411 3.02 25.33 7.40
C ILE A 411 1.89 26.06 6.69
N THR A 412 1.92 27.39 6.67
CA THR A 412 0.87 28.22 6.05
C THR A 412 0.77 27.97 4.55
N LYS A 413 1.91 27.85 3.86
CA LYS A 413 1.97 27.62 2.41
C LYS A 413 1.44 26.24 2.00
N HIS A 414 1.61 25.23 2.84
CA HIS A 414 1.32 23.83 2.53
C HIS A 414 0.20 23.22 3.39
N GLN A 415 -0.56 24.05 4.10
CA GLN A 415 -1.66 23.62 4.97
C GLN A 415 -2.74 22.82 4.22
N ASP A 416 -2.87 23.05 2.90
CA ASP A 416 -3.74 22.30 2.01
C ASP A 416 -3.45 20.79 2.01
N LEU A 417 -2.24 20.37 2.37
CA LEU A 417 -1.87 18.94 2.40
C LEU A 417 -2.40 18.20 3.63
N PHE A 418 -2.70 18.90 4.71
CA PHE A 418 -2.89 18.28 6.01
C PHE A 418 -4.34 18.28 6.46
N ALA A 419 -4.80 17.11 6.90
CA ALA A 419 -6.10 16.94 7.56
C ALA A 419 -6.05 17.44 9.02
N ALA A 420 -4.88 17.38 9.65
CA ALA A 420 -4.65 17.87 11.00
C ALA A 420 -3.18 18.27 11.21
N TRP A 421 -2.92 19.11 12.20
CA TRP A 421 -1.57 19.45 12.66
C TRP A 421 -1.46 19.24 14.17
N GLU A 422 -0.59 18.33 14.59
CA GLU A 422 -0.26 18.10 15.99
C GLU A 422 0.97 18.90 16.43
N ILE A 423 0.84 19.67 17.50
CA ILE A 423 1.95 20.44 18.08
C ILE A 423 2.21 20.00 19.53
N GLY A 424 3.43 19.50 19.77
CA GLY A 424 3.88 19.15 21.12
C GLY A 424 4.41 20.37 21.88
N LEU A 425 4.01 20.56 23.14
CA LEU A 425 4.55 21.59 24.04
C LEU A 425 5.10 21.00 25.34
N ASN A 426 6.16 21.62 25.85
CA ASN A 426 6.63 21.38 27.21
C ASN A 426 5.85 22.28 28.18
N TRP A 427 5.16 21.67 29.14
CA TRP A 427 4.39 22.40 30.14
C TRP A 427 5.24 23.35 30.99
N GLU A 428 6.52 23.03 31.21
CA GLU A 428 7.45 23.90 31.93
C GLU A 428 7.77 25.20 31.17
N THR A 429 7.58 25.21 29.85
CA THR A 429 7.81 26.38 29.00
C THR A 429 6.53 26.88 28.33
N LEU A 430 5.36 26.43 28.79
CA LEU A 430 4.07 26.73 28.15
C LEU A 430 3.85 28.24 28.00
N GLU A 431 4.05 29.02 29.06
CA GLU A 431 3.85 30.48 29.05
C GLU A 431 4.73 31.22 28.04
N ARG A 432 5.90 30.64 27.68
CA ARG A 432 6.79 31.21 26.65
C ARG A 432 6.25 30.96 25.25
N ASP A 433 5.75 29.75 25.01
CA ASP A 433 5.48 29.24 23.66
C ASP A 433 4.00 29.45 23.24
N ILE A 434 3.07 29.49 24.20
CA ILE A 434 1.63 29.44 23.96
C ILE A 434 1.09 30.58 23.09
N GLY A 435 1.61 31.80 23.25
CA GLY A 435 1.21 32.95 22.44
C GLY A 435 1.56 32.75 20.96
N GLY A 436 2.79 32.34 20.69
CA GLY A 436 3.26 32.06 19.33
C GLY A 436 2.48 30.93 18.67
N VAL A 437 2.21 29.84 19.41
CA VAL A 437 1.38 28.71 18.96
C VAL A 437 -0.04 29.16 18.63
N GLY A 438 -0.64 29.99 19.49
CA GLY A 438 -1.99 30.51 19.29
C GLY A 438 -2.11 31.45 18.08
N GLU A 439 -1.08 32.22 17.77
CA GLU A 439 -1.05 33.06 16.57
C GLU A 439 -1.06 32.22 15.29
N ILE A 440 -0.17 31.23 15.18
CA ILE A 440 -0.09 30.38 13.99
C ILE A 440 -1.30 29.45 13.85
N ALA A 441 -1.83 28.92 14.96
CA ALA A 441 -3.02 28.08 14.94
C ALA A 441 -4.27 28.80 14.39
N ARG A 442 -4.38 30.12 14.61
CA ARG A 442 -5.45 30.95 14.02
C ARG A 442 -5.19 31.37 12.58
N ALA A 443 -3.94 31.29 12.14
CA ALA A 443 -3.54 31.68 10.79
C ALA A 443 -3.71 30.54 9.76
N VAL A 444 -4.05 29.33 10.22
CA VAL A 444 -4.29 28.16 9.37
C VAL A 444 -5.74 27.68 9.50
N GLU A 445 -6.24 27.09 8.42
CA GLU A 445 -7.55 26.40 8.39
C GLU A 445 -7.43 24.95 8.88
N THR A 446 -6.22 24.37 8.82
CA THR A 446 -5.95 23.01 9.31
C THR A 446 -6.23 22.91 10.82
N PRO A 447 -7.06 21.96 11.27
CA PRO A 447 -7.30 21.72 12.69
C PRO A 447 -6.01 21.45 13.47
N VAL A 448 -5.78 22.23 14.54
CA VAL A 448 -4.58 22.11 15.38
C VAL A 448 -4.86 21.31 16.63
N TYR A 449 -4.06 20.27 16.86
CA TYR A 449 -4.14 19.38 18.01
C TYR A 449 -2.97 19.64 18.95
N LEU A 450 -3.26 19.88 20.22
CA LEU A 450 -2.22 20.06 21.20
C LEU A 450 -1.78 18.72 21.79
N SER A 451 -0.47 18.52 21.91
CA SER A 451 0.13 17.38 22.63
C SER A 451 1.00 17.88 23.77
N ARG A 452 0.95 17.21 24.93
CA ARG A 452 1.76 17.56 26.10
C ARG A 452 2.99 16.67 26.22
N LEU A 453 4.17 17.26 26.33
CA LEU A 453 5.39 16.55 26.71
C LEU A 453 5.32 16.16 28.20
N ARG A 454 5.63 14.90 28.51
CA ARG A 454 5.64 14.37 29.89
C ARG A 454 6.95 14.69 30.60
N SER A 455 6.84 15.17 31.84
CA SER A 455 7.98 15.51 32.69
C SER A 455 8.78 14.27 33.13
N ILE A 456 10.02 14.49 33.57
CA ILE A 456 10.91 13.45 34.07
C ILE A 456 10.28 12.66 35.24
N ASP A 457 9.59 13.35 36.14
CA ASP A 457 9.01 12.70 37.33
C ASP A 457 7.80 11.83 36.99
N GLU A 458 6.99 12.23 36.02
CA GLU A 458 5.90 11.40 35.50
C GLU A 458 6.45 10.13 34.82
N GLN A 459 7.53 10.27 34.04
CA GLN A 459 8.18 9.12 33.42
C GLN A 459 8.79 8.16 34.44
N ARG A 460 9.35 8.69 35.54
CA ARG A 460 9.85 7.88 36.66
C ARG A 460 8.74 7.12 37.36
N SER A 461 7.59 7.77 37.54
CA SER A 461 6.41 7.14 38.14
C SER A 461 5.88 5.99 37.28
N GLU A 462 5.82 6.18 35.96
CA GLU A 462 5.37 5.15 35.00
C GLU A 462 6.35 3.97 34.93
N ALA A 463 7.64 4.24 34.80
CA ALA A 463 8.63 3.21 34.51
C ALA A 463 9.37 2.66 35.74
N GLY A 464 9.05 3.15 36.93
CA GLY A 464 9.74 2.87 38.20
C GLY A 464 11.17 3.45 38.30
N LYS A 465 11.71 4.00 37.21
CA LYS A 465 13.01 4.68 37.13
C LYS A 465 13.04 5.64 35.94
N TYR A 466 14.02 6.54 35.94
CA TYR A 466 14.20 7.46 34.83
C TYR A 466 14.92 6.80 33.65
N TYR A 467 14.39 7.04 32.46
CA TYR A 467 15.05 6.76 31.19
C TYR A 467 15.12 8.05 30.37
N HIS A 468 16.18 8.21 29.59
CA HIS A 468 16.30 9.30 28.62
C HIS A 468 15.40 9.01 27.39
N ALA A 469 14.09 9.13 27.57
CA ALA A 469 13.08 8.88 26.55
C ALA A 469 12.12 10.06 26.41
N ILE A 470 11.57 10.23 25.21
CA ILE A 470 10.55 11.25 24.94
C ILE A 470 9.18 10.59 25.05
N ASN A 471 8.34 11.17 25.90
CA ASN A 471 6.97 10.77 26.13
C ASN A 471 6.07 11.98 25.93
N HIS A 472 5.03 11.86 25.10
CA HIS A 472 4.06 12.93 24.90
C HIS A 472 2.64 12.39 24.79
N GLY A 473 1.66 13.31 24.84
CA GLY A 473 0.23 13.07 24.84
C GLY A 473 -0.41 13.22 26.22
N PHE A 474 -1.70 13.54 26.22
CA PHE A 474 -2.54 13.66 27.41
C PHE A 474 -3.02 12.27 27.87
N LEU A 475 -3.17 12.13 29.18
CA LEU A 475 -3.88 11.03 29.83
C LEU A 475 -5.25 11.52 30.29
N ALA A 476 -6.13 10.59 30.67
CA ALA A 476 -7.47 10.91 31.18
C ALA A 476 -7.43 11.93 32.34
N ASP A 477 -6.49 11.73 33.27
CA ASP A 477 -6.32 12.58 34.46
C ASP A 477 -5.91 14.03 34.13
N ASP A 478 -5.52 14.32 32.90
CA ASP A 478 -5.14 15.67 32.47
C ASP A 478 -6.33 16.52 31.98
N GLN A 479 -7.57 16.05 32.11
CA GLN A 479 -8.77 16.75 31.64
C GLN A 479 -8.87 18.20 32.15
N GLY A 480 -8.57 18.43 33.42
CA GLY A 480 -8.54 19.79 33.97
C GLY A 480 -7.53 20.70 33.25
N GLN A 481 -6.35 20.17 32.92
CA GLN A 481 -5.34 20.94 32.19
C GLN A 481 -5.75 21.22 30.75
N MET A 482 -6.44 20.27 30.11
CA MET A 482 -7.02 20.48 28.77
C MET A 482 -8.05 21.61 28.79
N ALA A 483 -8.96 21.60 29.77
CA ALA A 483 -9.95 22.66 29.97
C ALA A 483 -9.29 24.04 30.25
N ASP A 484 -8.28 24.07 31.13
CA ASP A 484 -7.54 25.28 31.47
C ASP A 484 -6.88 25.91 30.23
N VAL A 485 -6.28 25.09 29.37
CA VAL A 485 -5.63 25.55 28.14
C VAL A 485 -6.64 26.07 27.12
N LEU A 486 -7.80 25.44 26.98
CA LEU A 486 -8.88 25.96 26.10
C LEU A 486 -9.43 27.31 26.58
N ALA A 487 -9.40 27.56 27.89
CA ALA A 487 -9.83 28.82 28.48
C ALA A 487 -8.79 29.95 28.35
N ARG A 488 -7.54 29.65 28.00
CA ARG A 488 -6.48 30.65 27.79
C ARG A 488 -6.82 31.54 26.59
N PRO A 489 -6.75 32.88 26.70
CA PRO A 489 -7.00 33.78 25.57
C PRO A 489 -6.12 33.48 24.34
N GLU A 490 -4.90 32.99 24.56
CA GLU A 490 -3.94 32.64 23.53
C GLU A 490 -4.41 31.47 22.66
N LEU A 491 -5.18 30.52 23.20
CA LEU A 491 -5.60 29.30 22.48
C LEU A 491 -7.12 29.14 22.34
N SER A 492 -7.91 29.98 23.00
CA SER A 492 -9.37 29.95 22.91
C SER A 492 -9.82 30.07 21.46
N GLY A 493 -10.60 29.08 21.01
CA GLY A 493 -11.09 28.94 19.64
C GLY A 493 -10.04 28.57 18.58
N ALA A 494 -8.79 28.31 18.97
CA ALA A 494 -7.69 28.02 18.05
C ALA A 494 -7.36 26.52 17.92
N LEU A 495 -7.82 25.69 18.87
CA LEU A 495 -7.54 24.24 18.87
C LEU A 495 -8.73 23.46 18.31
N GLY A 496 -8.43 22.49 17.45
CA GLY A 496 -9.38 21.49 16.96
C GLY A 496 -9.40 20.20 17.78
N GLY A 497 -8.37 19.95 18.61
CA GLY A 497 -8.28 18.71 19.38
C GLY A 497 -7.10 18.57 20.33
N PHE A 498 -7.03 17.40 20.96
CA PHE A 498 -5.91 16.99 21.81
C PHE A 498 -5.34 15.65 21.36
N VAL A 499 -4.03 15.49 21.57
CA VAL A 499 -3.34 14.22 21.35
C VAL A 499 -3.32 13.43 22.65
N PHE A 500 -3.95 12.27 22.67
CA PHE A 500 -4.00 11.34 23.78
C PHE A 500 -2.92 10.27 23.65
N ARG A 501 -2.35 9.89 24.79
CA ARG A 501 -1.33 8.84 24.89
C ARG A 501 -1.98 7.53 25.32
N LEU A 502 -1.68 6.46 24.57
CA LEU A 502 -2.09 5.09 24.89
C LEU A 502 -0.81 4.25 25.13
N THR A 503 -0.54 3.87 26.39
CA THR A 503 0.66 3.05 26.73
C THR A 503 0.48 1.58 26.37
N LEU A 504 1.53 0.77 26.47
CA LEU A 504 1.46 -0.65 26.09
C LEU A 504 0.45 -1.45 26.94
N GLU A 505 0.23 -1.03 28.18
CA GLU A 505 -0.59 -1.70 29.18
C GLU A 505 -2.07 -1.28 29.13
N MET A 506 -2.37 -0.15 28.48
CA MET A 506 -3.73 0.38 28.36
C MET A 506 -4.52 -0.33 27.26
N SER A 507 -5.83 -0.51 27.46
CA SER A 507 -6.75 -0.98 26.42
C SER A 507 -6.97 0.12 25.37
N PRO A 508 -6.76 -0.16 24.08
CA PRO A 508 -7.13 0.74 23.01
C PRO A 508 -8.59 1.18 23.03
N TRP A 509 -9.53 0.24 23.24
CA TRP A 509 -10.96 0.55 23.29
C TRP A 509 -11.31 1.52 24.42
N ALA A 510 -10.88 1.20 25.65
CA ALA A 510 -11.18 2.05 26.81
C ALA A 510 -10.52 3.44 26.69
N THR A 511 -9.30 3.50 26.15
CA THR A 511 -8.58 4.78 25.96
C THR A 511 -9.29 5.66 24.93
N ALA A 512 -9.73 5.08 23.81
CA ALA A 512 -10.47 5.80 22.79
C ALA A 512 -11.84 6.27 23.30
N ALA A 513 -12.55 5.44 24.07
CA ALA A 513 -13.82 5.82 24.68
C ALA A 513 -13.66 7.04 25.61
N ILE A 514 -12.67 7.01 26.50
CA ILE A 514 -12.38 8.14 27.41
C ILE A 514 -11.96 9.39 26.61
N ALA A 515 -11.11 9.23 25.59
CA ALA A 515 -10.69 10.34 24.75
C ALA A 515 -11.86 10.96 23.97
N SER A 516 -12.78 10.13 23.49
CA SER A 516 -14.01 10.53 22.79
C SER A 516 -14.94 11.30 23.72
N GLU A 517 -15.15 10.81 24.94
CA GLU A 517 -15.98 11.46 25.98
C GLU A 517 -15.40 12.83 26.35
N ILE A 518 -14.11 12.88 26.72
CA ILE A 518 -13.42 14.13 27.04
C ILE A 518 -13.46 15.11 25.86
N GLY A 519 -13.20 14.64 24.64
CA GLY A 519 -13.28 15.46 23.44
C GLY A 519 -14.67 16.08 23.27
N THR A 520 -15.72 15.26 23.42
CA THR A 520 -17.11 15.70 23.34
C THR A 520 -17.45 16.74 24.40
N GLU A 521 -17.07 16.52 25.65
CA GLU A 521 -17.30 17.46 26.75
C GLU A 521 -16.59 18.80 26.55
N LEU A 522 -15.39 18.77 25.96
CA LEU A 522 -14.58 19.96 25.67
C LEU A 522 -14.89 20.59 24.30
N GLY A 523 -15.74 19.97 23.48
CA GLY A 523 -16.11 20.44 22.15
C GLY A 523 -14.98 20.38 21.13
N VAL A 524 -14.09 19.39 21.25
CA VAL A 524 -12.91 19.18 20.39
C VAL A 524 -12.72 17.70 20.03
N ALA A 525 -11.89 17.39 19.03
CA ALA A 525 -11.61 16.02 18.63
C ALA A 525 -10.40 15.42 19.38
N ALA A 526 -10.21 14.11 19.24
CA ALA A 526 -9.11 13.37 19.86
C ALA A 526 -8.24 12.67 18.81
N SER A 527 -6.91 12.79 18.95
CA SER A 527 -5.93 11.99 18.23
C SER A 527 -5.24 11.06 19.22
N VAL A 528 -5.47 9.74 19.13
CA VAL A 528 -4.95 8.75 20.07
C VAL A 528 -3.69 8.10 19.49
N HIS A 529 -2.59 8.14 20.23
CA HIS A 529 -1.32 7.55 19.80
C HIS A 529 -1.13 6.17 20.43
N LEU A 530 -1.33 5.14 19.61
CA LEU A 530 -1.15 3.74 19.98
C LEU A 530 0.34 3.40 20.05
N ARG A 531 0.83 3.23 21.27
CA ARG A 531 2.20 2.80 21.53
C ARG A 531 2.32 1.28 21.44
N MET A 532 3.33 0.82 20.69
CA MET A 532 3.65 -0.60 20.49
C MET A 532 4.86 -1.07 21.32
N PHE A 533 5.23 -0.33 22.36
CA PHE A 533 6.37 -0.64 23.22
C PHE A 533 6.19 -0.16 24.65
N GLY A 534 6.82 -0.86 25.59
CA GLY A 534 6.76 -0.54 27.02
C GLY A 534 7.64 0.64 27.42
N ALA A 535 7.56 1.07 28.67
CA ALA A 535 8.28 2.24 29.16
C ALA A 535 9.82 2.10 29.18
N ASN A 536 10.36 0.87 29.16
CA ASN A 536 11.80 0.63 29.20
C ASN A 536 12.41 0.60 27.78
N PRO A 537 13.29 1.56 27.42
CA PRO A 537 13.90 1.65 26.09
C PRO A 537 14.83 0.52 25.70
N ALA A 538 15.26 -0.31 26.66
CA ALA A 538 16.14 -1.45 26.40
C ALA A 538 15.38 -2.77 26.24
N LEU A 539 14.07 -2.81 26.53
CA LEU A 539 13.28 -4.03 26.37
C LEU A 539 12.70 -4.09 24.96
N GLU A 540 12.93 -5.23 24.33
CA GLU A 540 12.34 -5.57 23.06
C GLU A 540 10.86 -5.94 23.23
N THR A 541 10.01 -5.49 22.30
CA THR A 541 8.60 -5.88 22.16
C THR A 541 8.40 -6.57 20.80
N ALA A 542 9.07 -7.70 20.61
CA ALA A 542 8.97 -8.53 19.40
C ALA A 542 7.89 -9.60 19.58
N ASP A 543 6.64 -9.18 19.43
CA ASP A 543 5.49 -9.99 19.80
C ASP A 543 4.33 -9.77 18.83
N ASP A 544 4.20 -10.66 17.85
CA ASP A 544 3.17 -10.56 16.82
C ASP A 544 1.75 -10.72 17.42
N HIS A 545 1.54 -11.58 18.44
CA HIS A 545 0.22 -11.76 19.10
C HIS A 545 -0.23 -10.48 19.80
N LEU A 546 0.66 -9.86 20.58
CA LEU A 546 0.39 -8.57 21.21
C LEU A 546 0.10 -7.49 20.16
N SER A 547 0.88 -7.48 19.08
CA SER A 547 0.75 -6.49 18.01
C SER A 547 -0.58 -6.58 17.30
N VAL A 548 -0.97 -7.77 16.83
CA VAL A 548 -2.24 -7.99 16.09
C VAL A 548 -3.47 -7.69 16.94
N THR A 549 -3.44 -8.08 18.21
CA THR A 549 -4.55 -7.88 19.15
C THR A 549 -4.78 -6.39 19.41
N ARG A 550 -3.70 -5.65 19.69
CA ARG A 550 -3.77 -4.20 19.96
C ARG A 550 -4.17 -3.41 18.73
N ILE A 551 -3.65 -3.77 17.56
CA ILE A 551 -4.03 -3.12 16.30
C ILE A 551 -5.50 -3.36 15.99
N ALA A 552 -6.00 -4.59 16.11
CA ALA A 552 -7.41 -4.89 15.86
C ALA A 552 -8.34 -4.11 16.80
N GLU A 553 -8.04 -4.09 18.10
CA GLU A 553 -8.83 -3.34 19.10
C GLU A 553 -8.81 -1.83 18.82
N ALA A 554 -7.65 -1.29 18.43
CA ALA A 554 -7.49 0.12 18.05
C ALA A 554 -8.25 0.49 16.78
N MET A 555 -8.30 -0.40 15.78
CA MET A 555 -9.07 -0.20 14.56
C MET A 555 -10.58 -0.24 14.83
N ALA A 556 -11.05 -1.17 15.66
CA ALA A 556 -12.44 -1.19 16.09
C ALA A 556 -12.81 0.10 16.83
N ALA A 557 -11.94 0.58 17.71
CA ALA A 557 -12.14 1.84 18.41
C ALA A 557 -12.21 3.03 17.44
N ALA A 558 -11.27 3.15 16.51
CA ALA A 558 -11.28 4.22 15.50
C ALA A 558 -12.54 4.19 14.63
N ALA A 559 -13.10 3.02 14.37
CA ALA A 559 -14.34 2.88 13.60
C ALA A 559 -15.61 3.19 14.40
N ALA A 560 -15.58 3.10 15.74
CA ALA A 560 -16.74 3.24 16.61
C ALA A 560 -16.92 4.63 17.21
N PHE A 561 -15.84 5.43 17.29
CA PHE A 561 -15.84 6.78 17.87
C PHE A 561 -15.49 7.81 16.77
N ASP A 562 -16.51 8.51 16.27
CA ASP A 562 -16.43 9.43 15.12
C ASP A 562 -15.53 10.66 15.33
N ASN A 563 -15.26 11.04 16.58
CA ASN A 563 -14.37 12.14 16.95
C ASN A 563 -12.94 11.68 17.33
N VAL A 564 -12.59 10.41 17.10
CA VAL A 564 -11.29 9.82 17.43
C VAL A 564 -10.56 9.35 16.17
N SER A 565 -9.34 9.82 15.97
CA SER A 565 -8.37 9.17 15.07
C SER A 565 -7.32 8.41 15.88
N VAL A 566 -6.80 7.30 15.36
CA VAL A 566 -5.78 6.49 16.04
C VAL A 566 -4.55 6.31 15.16
N TYR A 567 -3.36 6.57 15.70
CA TYR A 567 -2.08 6.36 15.01
C TYR A 567 -1.24 5.31 15.72
N ALA A 568 -0.97 4.19 15.03
CA ALA A 568 0.00 3.21 15.46
C ALA A 568 1.43 3.71 15.21
N ASP A 569 2.28 3.62 16.23
CA ASP A 569 3.61 4.24 16.18
C ASP A 569 4.70 3.39 15.51
N THR A 570 4.33 2.23 14.95
CA THR A 570 5.26 1.24 14.43
C THR A 570 4.73 0.62 13.15
N PHE A 571 5.05 1.25 12.02
CA PHE A 571 4.71 0.75 10.69
C PHE A 571 5.68 -0.37 10.24
N ILE A 572 6.98 -0.12 10.37
CA ILE A 572 8.06 -1.06 10.02
C ILE A 572 8.79 -1.49 11.29
N ASP A 573 9.26 -2.74 11.33
CA ASP A 573 10.14 -3.27 12.37
C ASP A 573 11.23 -2.26 12.76
N ILE A 574 11.42 -2.13 14.07
CA ILE A 574 12.53 -1.41 14.68
C ILE A 574 13.41 -2.44 15.34
N ASP A 575 14.47 -2.83 14.65
CA ASP A 575 15.41 -3.89 15.02
C ASP A 575 16.69 -3.36 15.68
N ARG A 576 16.80 -2.04 15.84
CA ARG A 576 17.99 -1.36 16.35
C ARG A 576 17.63 -0.06 17.07
N GLY A 577 18.50 0.37 17.99
CA GLY A 577 18.31 1.59 18.76
C GLY A 577 17.45 1.38 20.01
N TYR A 578 16.61 2.36 20.35
CA TYR A 578 15.73 2.31 21.51
C TYR A 578 14.36 1.73 21.16
N PHE A 579 13.81 0.95 22.08
CA PHE A 579 12.53 0.27 21.96
C PHE A 579 12.45 -0.64 20.72
N PRO A 580 13.33 -1.66 20.59
CA PRO A 580 13.20 -2.65 19.51
C PRO A 580 11.84 -3.33 19.56
N ARG A 581 11.19 -3.51 18.42
CA ARG A 581 9.81 -4.02 18.35
C ARG A 581 9.38 -4.36 16.92
N THR A 582 8.34 -5.18 16.82
CA THR A 582 7.72 -5.58 15.56
C THR A 582 6.74 -4.53 15.05
N GLY A 583 6.81 -4.22 13.76
CA GLY A 583 5.83 -3.43 13.02
C GLY A 583 4.82 -4.31 12.28
N VAL A 584 4.09 -3.72 11.34
CA VAL A 584 3.25 -4.47 10.40
C VAL A 584 4.03 -4.94 9.17
N LEU A 585 5.21 -4.37 8.93
CA LEU A 585 6.16 -4.77 7.90
C LEU A 585 7.53 -5.08 8.50
N ASP A 586 8.27 -6.02 7.90
CA ASP A 586 9.68 -6.26 8.25
C ASP A 586 10.63 -5.21 7.62
N ARG A 587 11.94 -5.35 7.85
CA ARG A 587 12.97 -4.44 7.33
C ARG A 587 13.21 -4.53 5.81
N MET A 588 12.61 -5.51 5.14
CA MET A 588 12.54 -5.64 3.68
C MET A 588 11.18 -5.17 3.13
N PHE A 589 10.32 -4.62 4.00
CA PHE A 589 8.96 -4.20 3.70
C PHE A 589 8.04 -5.36 3.27
N ASN A 590 8.33 -6.56 3.74
CA ASN A 590 7.47 -7.72 3.54
C ASN A 590 6.38 -7.76 4.64
N PRO A 591 5.14 -8.20 4.30
CA PRO A 591 4.04 -8.30 5.25
C PRO A 591 4.33 -9.17 6.48
N ARG A 592 3.98 -8.66 7.67
CA ARG A 592 3.89 -9.43 8.93
C ARG A 592 2.42 -9.73 9.28
N PRO A 593 2.11 -10.55 10.30
CA PRO A 593 0.71 -10.79 10.71
C PRO A 593 -0.12 -9.51 10.93
N GLY A 594 0.49 -8.45 11.49
CA GLY A 594 -0.15 -7.15 11.66
C GLY A 594 -0.63 -6.51 10.36
N PHE A 595 0.08 -6.68 9.25
CA PHE A 595 -0.35 -6.18 7.94
C PHE A 595 -1.67 -6.80 7.49
N HIS A 596 -1.80 -8.12 7.67
CA HIS A 596 -3.01 -8.83 7.29
C HIS A 596 -4.21 -8.40 8.13
N VAL A 597 -4.00 -8.22 9.44
CA VAL A 597 -5.06 -7.70 10.31
C VAL A 597 -5.56 -6.34 9.87
N VAL A 598 -4.67 -5.39 9.56
CA VAL A 598 -5.09 -4.07 9.09
C VAL A 598 -5.85 -4.17 7.76
N ARG A 599 -5.29 -4.90 6.79
CA ARG A 599 -5.90 -5.11 5.48
C ARG A 599 -7.31 -5.68 5.59
N HIS A 600 -7.47 -6.76 6.34
CA HIS A 600 -8.70 -7.53 6.39
C HIS A 600 -9.73 -6.87 7.31
N MET A 601 -9.29 -6.17 8.35
CA MET A 601 -10.18 -5.38 9.21
C MET A 601 -10.78 -4.19 8.43
N ASN A 602 -9.96 -3.45 7.67
CA ASN A 602 -10.48 -2.38 6.81
C ASN A 602 -11.47 -2.91 5.78
N ALA A 603 -11.15 -4.03 5.12
CA ALA A 603 -12.07 -4.70 4.19
C ALA A 603 -13.39 -5.09 4.87
N ALA A 604 -13.33 -5.78 6.01
CA ALA A 604 -14.48 -6.26 6.75
C ALA A 604 -15.39 -5.12 7.25
N LEU A 605 -14.81 -4.06 7.82
CA LEU A 605 -15.58 -2.90 8.29
C LEU A 605 -16.25 -2.13 7.14
N ASN A 606 -15.71 -2.18 5.92
CA ASN A 606 -16.33 -1.60 4.74
C ASN A 606 -17.48 -2.44 4.17
N MET A 607 -17.60 -3.72 4.55
CA MET A 607 -18.78 -4.54 4.23
C MET A 607 -20.01 -4.12 5.04
N VAL A 608 -19.83 -3.45 6.17
CA VAL A 608 -20.92 -3.02 7.06
C VAL A 608 -21.46 -1.67 6.60
N GLU A 609 -22.74 -1.64 6.20
CA GLU A 609 -23.44 -0.43 5.80
C GLU A 609 -23.84 0.44 7.00
N GLY A 610 -23.89 1.76 6.79
CA GLY A 610 -24.33 2.73 7.80
C GLY A 610 -23.21 3.23 8.73
N GLU A 611 -23.57 3.81 9.86
CA GLU A 611 -22.60 4.22 10.89
C GLU A 611 -22.27 3.05 11.82
N LEU A 612 -21.07 3.07 12.38
CA LEU A 612 -20.63 2.13 13.42
C LEU A 612 -20.49 2.93 14.72
N GLY A 613 -21.16 2.47 15.77
CA GLY A 613 -21.09 3.07 17.10
C GLY A 613 -20.44 2.13 18.11
N ALA A 614 -20.07 2.67 19.27
CA ALA A 614 -19.55 1.88 20.38
C ALA A 614 -20.63 0.96 20.98
N GLY A 615 -20.30 -0.32 21.15
CA GLY A 615 -21.10 -1.32 21.86
C GLY A 615 -20.45 -1.81 23.16
N ALA A 616 -20.84 -3.00 23.59
CA ALA A 616 -20.26 -3.65 24.77
C ALA A 616 -18.81 -4.11 24.54
N ALA A 617 -18.02 -4.19 25.61
CA ALA A 617 -16.72 -4.86 25.61
C ALA A 617 -16.56 -5.64 26.91
N GLY A 618 -15.87 -6.77 26.88
CA GLY A 618 -15.68 -7.58 28.08
C GLY A 618 -14.85 -8.84 27.86
N ASP A 619 -14.66 -9.56 28.96
CA ASP A 619 -14.03 -10.88 28.95
C ASP A 619 -15.05 -11.94 28.52
N CYS A 620 -14.56 -12.99 27.88
CA CYS A 620 -15.33 -14.16 27.52
C CYS A 620 -14.44 -15.42 27.56
N PRO A 621 -15.02 -16.64 27.55
CA PRO A 621 -14.22 -17.84 27.49
C PRO A 621 -13.28 -17.82 26.26
N GLY A 622 -11.97 -17.92 26.51
CA GLY A 622 -10.94 -17.93 25.47
C GLY A 622 -10.38 -16.55 25.07
N GLY A 623 -10.83 -15.45 25.71
CA GLY A 623 -10.21 -14.14 25.51
C GLY A 623 -11.13 -12.97 25.84
N ARG A 624 -11.11 -11.94 24.99
CA ARG A 624 -11.90 -10.72 25.13
C ARG A 624 -12.66 -10.38 23.86
N TYR A 625 -13.75 -9.63 23.98
CA TYR A 625 -14.47 -9.12 22.82
C TYR A 625 -14.74 -7.62 22.93
N VAL A 626 -14.95 -7.03 21.76
CA VAL A 626 -15.40 -5.66 21.57
C VAL A 626 -16.53 -5.68 20.54
N GLU A 627 -17.62 -4.98 20.83
CA GLU A 627 -18.79 -4.89 19.98
C GLU A 627 -18.89 -3.49 19.36
N LEU A 628 -19.13 -3.45 18.05
CA LEU A 628 -19.53 -2.26 17.31
C LEU A 628 -21.01 -2.38 16.96
N GLN A 629 -21.77 -1.34 17.29
CA GLN A 629 -23.19 -1.26 16.98
C GLN A 629 -23.35 -0.82 15.52
N ALA A 630 -24.04 -1.64 14.72
CA ALA A 630 -24.43 -1.32 13.36
C ALA A 630 -25.96 -1.42 13.21
N ALA A 631 -26.51 -0.76 12.19
CA ALA A 631 -27.95 -0.81 11.91
C ALA A 631 -28.47 -2.23 11.63
N THR A 632 -27.62 -3.10 11.09
CA THR A 632 -27.93 -4.51 10.76
C THR A 632 -27.74 -5.46 11.94
N GLY A 633 -27.23 -4.98 13.08
CA GLY A 633 -26.93 -5.77 14.27
C GLY A 633 -25.50 -5.57 14.77
N PRO A 634 -25.14 -6.14 15.93
CA PRO A 634 -23.82 -5.97 16.51
C PRO A 634 -22.75 -6.71 15.68
N VAL A 635 -21.67 -5.99 15.38
CA VAL A 635 -20.43 -6.54 14.82
C VAL A 635 -19.48 -6.82 15.98
N VAL A 636 -18.99 -8.04 16.09
CA VAL A 636 -18.18 -8.46 17.24
C VAL A 636 -16.75 -8.73 16.81
N LEU A 637 -15.81 -7.94 17.33
CA LEU A 637 -14.39 -8.22 17.26
C LEU A 637 -14.01 -9.14 18.43
N ALA A 638 -13.51 -10.33 18.10
CA ALA A 638 -12.97 -11.28 19.04
C ALA A 638 -11.45 -11.16 19.11
N LEU A 639 -10.93 -11.07 20.34
CA LEU A 639 -9.52 -10.92 20.70
C LEU A 639 -9.10 -12.13 21.54
N PRO A 640 -8.69 -13.24 20.92
CA PRO A 640 -8.42 -14.47 21.66
C PRO A 640 -7.12 -14.37 22.47
N ASP A 641 -7.08 -15.06 23.60
CA ASP A 641 -5.86 -15.21 24.39
C ASP A 641 -4.79 -15.97 23.58
N ARG A 642 -3.51 -15.77 23.95
CA ARG A 642 -2.37 -16.32 23.20
C ARG A 642 -2.50 -17.81 22.89
N ASP A 643 -2.88 -18.59 23.89
CA ASP A 643 -2.94 -20.04 23.81
C ASP A 643 -4.38 -20.57 23.66
N ALA A 644 -5.34 -19.68 23.31
CA ALA A 644 -6.72 -20.07 23.11
C ALA A 644 -6.87 -20.98 21.88
N THR A 645 -7.48 -22.14 22.06
CA THR A 645 -7.87 -23.05 20.97
C THR A 645 -9.33 -22.90 20.57
N GLU A 646 -10.12 -22.32 21.45
CA GLU A 646 -11.55 -22.07 21.30
C GLU A 646 -11.90 -20.76 21.99
N MET A 647 -12.88 -20.04 21.44
CA MET A 647 -13.38 -18.81 22.01
C MET A 647 -14.89 -18.73 21.83
N SER A 648 -15.60 -18.33 22.88
CA SER A 648 -17.05 -18.13 22.87
C SER A 648 -17.37 -16.66 23.10
N VAL A 649 -17.98 -16.00 22.12
CA VAL A 649 -18.29 -14.56 22.16
C VAL A 649 -19.79 -14.31 22.16
N PRO A 650 -20.30 -13.29 22.89
CA PRO A 650 -21.69 -12.89 22.78
C PRO A 650 -22.03 -12.46 21.35
N PHE A 651 -23.16 -12.91 20.81
CA PHE A 651 -23.61 -12.53 19.48
C PHE A 651 -25.14 -12.59 19.37
N ALA A 652 -25.78 -11.43 19.25
CA ALA A 652 -27.23 -11.32 19.34
C ALA A 652 -27.99 -11.87 18.11
N ALA A 653 -27.33 -11.95 16.94
CA ALA A 653 -27.96 -12.44 15.73
C ALA A 653 -27.90 -13.97 15.64
N ALA A 654 -28.93 -14.60 15.05
CA ALA A 654 -28.99 -16.05 14.92
C ALA A 654 -27.91 -16.62 13.99
N HIS A 655 -27.53 -15.86 12.95
CA HIS A 655 -26.53 -16.24 11.96
C HIS A 655 -25.61 -15.06 11.65
N GLY A 656 -24.37 -15.37 11.30
CA GLY A 656 -23.37 -14.38 10.95
C GLY A 656 -22.28 -14.94 10.05
N GLN A 657 -21.35 -14.07 9.67
CA GLN A 657 -20.14 -14.40 8.94
C GLN A 657 -18.93 -14.10 9.83
N ARG A 658 -18.12 -15.12 10.09
CA ARG A 658 -16.80 -14.98 10.70
C ARG A 658 -15.78 -14.67 9.61
N ILE A 659 -14.98 -13.64 9.85
CA ILE A 659 -13.85 -13.23 9.02
C ILE A 659 -12.57 -13.41 9.84
N ASP A 660 -11.71 -14.34 9.44
CA ASP A 660 -10.37 -14.49 10.03
C ASP A 660 -9.49 -13.31 9.59
N LEU A 661 -9.00 -12.47 10.50
CA LEU A 661 -8.25 -11.27 10.11
C LEU A 661 -6.81 -11.57 9.68
N GLY A 662 -6.31 -12.80 9.86
CA GLY A 662 -4.99 -13.21 9.36
C GLY A 662 -5.04 -13.67 7.91
N SER A 663 -6.10 -14.38 7.53
CA SER A 663 -6.23 -14.96 6.19
C SER A 663 -7.25 -14.24 5.31
N GLY A 664 -8.24 -13.61 5.91
CA GLY A 664 -9.35 -12.92 5.26
C GLY A 664 -10.49 -13.86 4.90
N GLU A 665 -10.37 -15.14 5.28
CA GLU A 665 -11.34 -16.18 4.99
C GLU A 665 -12.68 -15.92 5.68
N ILE A 666 -13.75 -16.11 4.92
CA ILE A 666 -15.14 -15.93 5.36
C ILE A 666 -15.75 -17.32 5.61
N THR A 667 -16.26 -17.53 6.81
CA THR A 667 -16.98 -18.75 7.21
C THR A 667 -18.31 -18.40 7.87
N SER A 668 -19.37 -19.17 7.59
CA SER A 668 -20.65 -18.96 8.26
C SER A 668 -20.59 -19.44 9.71
N VAL A 669 -21.25 -18.70 10.61
CA VAL A 669 -21.42 -19.07 12.02
C VAL A 669 -22.90 -18.98 12.42
N THR A 670 -23.28 -19.76 13.43
CA THR A 670 -24.64 -19.79 13.98
C THR A 670 -24.56 -19.65 15.49
N ALA A 671 -25.39 -18.77 16.06
CA ALA A 671 -25.44 -18.57 17.50
C ALA A 671 -26.08 -19.79 18.19
N GLU A 672 -25.53 -20.13 19.34
CA GLU A 672 -26.07 -21.13 20.26
C GLU A 672 -27.31 -20.61 20.98
N ASN A 673 -28.04 -21.49 21.67
CA ASN A 673 -29.31 -21.15 22.32
C ASN A 673 -29.17 -20.11 23.45
N ASP A 674 -27.96 -19.88 23.94
CA ASP A 674 -27.62 -18.88 24.96
C ASP A 674 -27.21 -17.52 24.35
N GLY A 675 -27.23 -17.37 23.02
CA GLY A 675 -26.86 -16.13 22.34
C GLY A 675 -25.36 -15.91 22.24
N ALA A 676 -24.56 -16.98 22.31
CA ALA A 676 -23.12 -16.94 22.06
C ALA A 676 -22.74 -17.65 20.75
N VAL A 677 -21.60 -17.31 20.18
CA VAL A 677 -20.98 -18.02 19.07
C VAL A 677 -19.63 -18.57 19.54
N THR A 678 -19.51 -19.89 19.56
CA THR A 678 -18.27 -20.59 19.88
C THR A 678 -17.53 -20.96 18.59
N VAL A 679 -16.26 -20.57 18.49
CA VAL A 679 -15.43 -20.82 17.31
C VAL A 679 -14.07 -21.37 17.68
N THR A 680 -13.57 -22.27 16.84
CA THR A 680 -12.19 -22.74 16.89
C THR A 680 -11.26 -21.60 16.47
N VAL A 681 -10.24 -21.37 17.29
CA VAL A 681 -9.19 -20.37 17.05
C VAL A 681 -7.99 -21.12 16.46
N PRO A 682 -7.74 -21.02 15.14
CA PRO A 682 -6.60 -21.69 14.53
C PRO A 682 -5.30 -21.01 14.94
N ALA A 683 -4.28 -21.80 15.25
CA ALA A 683 -2.93 -21.30 15.38
C ALA A 683 -2.36 -21.00 13.99
N ASN A 684 -2.25 -19.73 13.61
CA ASN A 684 -1.69 -19.29 12.33
C ASN A 684 -0.21 -18.91 12.52
N ASN A 685 0.72 -19.72 11.98
CA ASN A 685 2.16 -19.42 11.96
C ASN A 685 2.75 -18.95 13.31
N GLY A 686 2.27 -19.52 14.43
CA GLY A 686 2.80 -19.22 15.77
C GLY A 686 2.19 -18.02 16.49
N ALA A 687 1.18 -17.35 15.92
CA ALA A 687 0.39 -16.32 16.60
C ALA A 687 -1.11 -16.60 16.49
N THR A 688 -1.81 -16.39 17.59
CA THR A 688 -3.27 -16.40 17.63
C THR A 688 -3.80 -15.07 17.07
N ILE A 689 -4.65 -15.12 16.06
CA ILE A 689 -5.07 -13.91 15.32
C ILE A 689 -6.53 -13.56 15.65
N PRO A 690 -6.85 -12.27 15.86
CA PRO A 690 -8.22 -11.79 15.98
C PRO A 690 -9.12 -12.16 14.80
N PHE A 691 -10.43 -12.20 15.03
CA PHE A 691 -11.43 -12.40 13.98
C PHE A 691 -12.65 -11.52 14.24
N LEU A 692 -13.37 -11.19 13.16
CA LEU A 692 -14.61 -10.41 13.23
C LEU A 692 -15.81 -11.32 12.97
N ILE A 693 -16.92 -11.09 13.66
CA ILE A 693 -18.21 -11.70 13.35
C ILE A 693 -19.17 -10.57 12.96
N ILE A 694 -19.68 -10.62 11.74
CA ILE A 694 -20.65 -9.66 11.20
C ILE A 694 -22.02 -10.37 11.08
N PRO A 695 -23.15 -9.71 11.39
CA PRO A 695 -24.48 -10.22 11.06
C PRO A 695 -24.63 -10.55 9.57
N ALA A 696 -25.30 -11.66 9.27
CA ALA A 696 -25.51 -12.13 7.90
C ALA A 696 -26.51 -11.29 7.11
#